data_AF-A0A2N7Z7M1-F1
#
_entry.id   AF-A0A2N7Z7M1-F1
#
_cell.length_a   1.000
_cell.length_b   1.000
_cell.length_c   1.000
_cell.angle_alpha   90.00
_cell.angle_beta   90.00
_cell.angle_gamma   90.00
#
_symmetry.space_group_name_H-M   'P 1'
#
loop_
_entity.id
_entity.type
_entity.pdbx_description
1 polymer ?
#
loop_
_entity_poly.entity_id
_entity_poly.type
_entity_poly.pdbx_seq_one_letter_code
_entity_poly.pdbx_strand_id
1 'polypeptide(L)'
;MKRVLQVFAVLVVLAALGAGAYVYSKQPTRQGTVTLANLQGSVTVRYDDRGVPHIRAENETDLYRALGYVHAQDRLFQMEIMRRLARGELAEVLGPKVLETDKLFRSLRIRDRAATYVAQLDHESAHWKALQAYLDGINQYQDSHARPMEFDVLGIPKRPFTAEDTISVAGYMAYSFAAAFRTEPLLTYVRDQLGSDYLKIFDLDWQPKGALNLAASDWQTLGALASLSEQALADNGLPQFEGSNAWAISGNRTKSGKPLLAGDPHIRFSVPSVWYEAQLSAPGFELYGYHNALVPMAFLGHNLDFGWSLTMFQNDDLDLIAEKVNPDNANQVWYHGQWVDMTRTEQQIAVKGQAPVTLTLRQSPHGPIINDVLGENAGNTPIAMWWAFLDTQNPILEGFYQLNRADTLAKARAAAAKVSAPGLNIVWANAKGDIGWWAAAQLPIRPAGINPGFILDGSTEQADKPGFYPFSANPQEENPARGYVVSANAQPASPTGMEIPGYYNLADRGQQLNAQLSDKSVKWDVNNSQALQLGTTTAFGPRLLAPLLPVLREVVKDPAQLKLVEQLASWKGDYPLDSTSATLFNQFLFNLADAAFHPKLGDGMFKTLLTTRVIDAALPRLAATPDSPWWDGKRADTVKLAWDNSLAHLKATLGDDPSQWQWGTAHTLTHGHPLGMQKPLDKLFNVGPFPAPGTHEVPNNQSAMIGPAPWPVTYGPSTRRLIDFADAAHALTINPVGQSGVPFDRHYSDQAETYIEGGYEQAHFTDEEVTANTRGTLKLLPARAPQ
;
A
#
# COMPACT_ATOMS: atom_id res chain seq x y z
N MET A 1 48.59 -21.50 -26.18
CA MET A 1 47.77 -20.28 -25.98
C MET A 1 46.60 -20.16 -26.98
N LYS A 2 46.84 -20.12 -28.31
CA LYS A 2 45.76 -19.95 -29.32
C LYS A 2 44.63 -21.00 -29.28
N ARG A 3 44.95 -22.29 -29.14
CA ARG A 3 43.94 -23.37 -29.02
C ARG A 3 43.12 -23.30 -27.73
N VAL A 4 43.74 -22.90 -26.61
CA VAL A 4 43.07 -22.71 -25.32
C VAL A 4 42.09 -21.54 -25.40
N LEU A 5 42.49 -20.44 -26.04
CA LEU A 5 41.62 -19.29 -26.29
C LEU A 5 40.46 -19.64 -27.23
N GLN A 6 40.68 -20.49 -28.24
CA GLN A 6 39.61 -20.96 -29.13
C GLN A 6 38.60 -21.85 -28.41
N VAL A 7 39.07 -22.80 -27.59
CA VAL A 7 38.18 -23.65 -26.78
C VAL A 7 37.41 -22.81 -25.77
N PHE A 8 38.08 -21.87 -25.09
CA PHE A 8 37.43 -20.95 -24.18
C PHE A 8 36.37 -20.10 -24.88
N ALA A 9 36.68 -19.53 -26.06
CA ALA A 9 35.71 -18.77 -26.85
C ALA A 9 34.49 -19.62 -27.25
N VAL A 10 34.70 -20.88 -27.67
CA VAL A 10 33.60 -21.80 -27.99
C VAL A 10 32.75 -22.10 -26.76
N LEU A 11 33.36 -22.33 -25.59
CA LEU A 11 32.63 -22.56 -24.34
C LEU A 11 31.80 -21.34 -23.93
N VAL A 12 32.34 -20.12 -24.08
CA VAL A 12 31.62 -18.87 -23.81
C VAL A 12 30.42 -18.72 -24.76
N VAL A 13 30.60 -19.00 -26.05
CA VAL A 13 29.51 -18.95 -27.04
C VAL A 13 28.43 -19.99 -26.71
N LEU A 14 28.80 -21.23 -26.37
CA LEU A 14 27.84 -22.26 -26.00
C LEU A 14 27.10 -21.91 -24.70
N ALA A 15 27.78 -21.35 -23.71
CA ALA A 15 27.15 -20.87 -22.48
C ALA A 15 26.17 -19.72 -22.76
N ALA A 16 26.54 -18.77 -23.62
CA ALA A 16 25.67 -17.66 -24.03
C ALA A 16 24.43 -18.16 -24.80
N LEU A 17 24.60 -19.12 -25.72
CA LEU A 17 23.48 -19.74 -26.43
C LEU A 17 22.57 -20.52 -25.48
N GLY A 18 23.14 -21.25 -24.51
CA GLY A 18 22.38 -21.97 -23.50
C GLY A 18 21.58 -21.02 -22.59
N ALA A 19 22.20 -19.94 -22.12
CA ALA A 19 21.53 -18.90 -21.34
C ALA A 19 20.43 -18.20 -22.14
N GLY A 20 20.69 -17.88 -23.42
CA GLY A 20 19.70 -17.28 -24.32
C GLY A 20 18.50 -18.20 -24.57
N ALA A 21 18.74 -19.48 -24.83
CA ALA A 21 17.66 -20.47 -24.99
C ALA A 21 16.85 -20.65 -23.70
N TYR A 22 17.52 -20.66 -22.54
CA TYR A 22 16.87 -20.72 -21.24
C TYR A 22 15.97 -19.50 -21.02
N VAL A 23 16.48 -18.27 -21.18
CA VAL A 23 15.70 -17.03 -21.03
C VAL A 23 14.53 -17.00 -22.01
N TYR A 24 14.75 -17.34 -23.28
CA TYR A 24 13.71 -17.39 -24.31
C TYR A 24 12.57 -18.36 -23.92
N SER A 25 12.90 -19.51 -23.33
CA SER A 25 11.89 -20.49 -22.89
C SER A 25 10.99 -20.00 -21.75
N LYS A 26 11.38 -18.91 -21.07
CA LYS A 26 10.62 -18.30 -19.97
C LYS A 26 9.75 -17.11 -20.42
N GLN A 27 9.91 -16.64 -21.66
CA GLN A 27 9.22 -15.44 -22.12
C GLN A 27 7.72 -15.66 -22.34
N PRO A 28 6.88 -14.62 -22.14
CA PRO A 28 5.45 -14.65 -22.43
C PRO A 28 5.11 -15.04 -23.88
N THR A 29 4.11 -15.90 -24.08
CA THR A 29 3.56 -16.24 -25.40
C THR A 29 2.42 -15.28 -25.76
N ARG A 30 2.75 -14.18 -26.46
CA ARG A 30 1.77 -13.15 -26.86
C ARG A 30 1.20 -13.30 -28.28
N GLN A 31 1.54 -14.40 -28.95
CA GLN A 31 1.09 -14.67 -30.32
C GLN A 31 0.84 -16.16 -30.57
N GLY A 32 -0.08 -16.45 -31.48
CA GLY A 32 -0.35 -17.80 -31.95
C GLY A 32 -1.66 -18.36 -31.42
N THR A 33 -1.67 -19.66 -31.14
CA THR A 33 -2.87 -20.38 -30.72
C THR A 33 -2.54 -21.36 -29.61
N VAL A 34 -3.33 -21.34 -28.54
CA VAL A 34 -3.21 -22.23 -27.40
C VAL A 34 -4.55 -22.90 -27.16
N THR A 35 -4.52 -24.18 -26.85
CA THR A 35 -5.71 -24.91 -26.40
C THR A 35 -5.87 -24.75 -24.90
N LEU A 36 -7.06 -24.37 -24.44
CA LEU A 36 -7.39 -24.23 -23.03
C LEU A 36 -8.61 -25.12 -22.72
N ALA A 37 -8.52 -25.89 -21.64
CA ALA A 37 -9.63 -26.71 -21.17
C ALA A 37 -10.75 -25.83 -20.60
N ASN A 38 -11.97 -26.36 -20.61
CA ASN A 38 -13.17 -25.74 -20.04
C ASN A 38 -13.61 -24.41 -20.69
N LEU A 39 -13.02 -24.02 -21.83
CA LEU A 39 -13.59 -22.95 -22.66
C LEU A 39 -14.85 -23.44 -23.39
N GLN A 40 -15.89 -22.61 -23.38
CA GLN A 40 -17.12 -22.86 -24.13
C GLN A 40 -17.01 -22.34 -25.57
N GLY A 41 -16.31 -21.22 -25.75
CA GLY A 41 -16.03 -20.59 -27.04
C GLY A 41 -14.57 -20.19 -27.19
N SER A 42 -14.20 -19.67 -28.37
CA SER A 42 -12.86 -19.13 -28.58
C SER A 42 -12.70 -17.77 -27.91
N VAL A 43 -11.53 -17.51 -27.34
CA VAL A 43 -11.15 -16.19 -26.79
C VAL A 43 -10.01 -15.61 -27.62
N THR A 44 -10.11 -14.33 -27.97
CA THR A 44 -9.01 -13.61 -28.62
C THR A 44 -8.39 -12.64 -27.63
N VAL A 45 -7.07 -12.72 -27.48
CA VAL A 45 -6.27 -11.77 -26.70
C VAL A 45 -5.38 -11.00 -27.66
N ARG A 46 -5.59 -9.68 -27.76
CA ARG A 46 -4.69 -8.77 -28.46
C ARG A 46 -3.79 -8.08 -27.44
N TYR A 47 -2.49 -8.07 -27.67
CA TYR A 47 -1.54 -7.36 -26.81
C TYR A 47 -1.14 -6.06 -27.50
N ASP A 48 -1.29 -4.94 -26.80
CA ASP A 48 -0.85 -3.63 -27.31
C ASP A 48 0.69 -3.48 -27.28
N ASP A 49 1.16 -2.28 -27.58
CA ASP A 49 2.57 -1.91 -27.59
C ASP A 49 3.20 -1.78 -26.20
N ARG A 50 2.41 -1.74 -25.12
CA ARG A 50 2.83 -1.81 -23.71
C ARG A 50 2.64 -3.20 -23.10
N GLY A 51 2.14 -4.16 -23.89
CA GLY A 51 1.90 -5.53 -23.47
C GLY A 51 0.59 -5.75 -22.71
N VAL A 52 -0.32 -4.77 -22.70
CA VAL A 52 -1.63 -4.88 -22.06
C VAL A 52 -2.51 -5.84 -22.87
N PRO A 53 -3.11 -6.87 -22.24
CA PRO A 53 -4.04 -7.77 -22.91
C PRO A 53 -5.44 -7.16 -23.05
N HIS A 54 -5.94 -7.14 -24.28
CA HIS A 54 -7.32 -6.85 -24.63
C HIS A 54 -8.04 -8.17 -24.95
N ILE A 55 -8.79 -8.67 -23.97
CA ILE A 55 -9.42 -9.99 -23.97
C ILE A 55 -10.86 -9.88 -24.45
N ARG A 56 -11.17 -10.55 -25.55
CA ARG A 56 -12.52 -10.65 -26.12
C ARG A 56 -13.01 -12.09 -26.11
N ALA A 57 -14.10 -12.34 -25.40
CA ALA A 57 -14.74 -13.65 -25.27
C ALA A 57 -16.23 -13.59 -25.62
N GLU A 58 -16.84 -14.76 -25.84
CA GLU A 58 -18.28 -14.88 -26.11
C GLU A 58 -19.12 -14.97 -24.83
N ASN A 59 -18.49 -15.18 -23.67
CA ASN A 59 -19.11 -15.22 -22.36
C ASN A 59 -18.10 -14.83 -21.26
N GLU A 60 -18.62 -14.38 -20.11
CA GLU A 60 -17.77 -13.94 -19.00
C GLU A 60 -16.95 -15.07 -18.35
N THR A 61 -17.44 -16.32 -18.32
CA THR A 61 -16.70 -17.44 -17.73
C THR A 61 -15.38 -17.67 -18.48
N ASP A 62 -15.43 -17.68 -19.80
CA ASP A 62 -14.25 -17.80 -20.66
C ASP A 62 -13.36 -16.56 -20.59
N LEU A 63 -13.96 -15.37 -20.44
CA LEU A 63 -13.25 -14.11 -20.23
C LEU A 63 -12.37 -14.15 -18.97
N TYR A 64 -12.94 -14.54 -17.82
CA TYR A 64 -12.19 -14.63 -16.57
C TYR A 64 -11.15 -15.74 -16.59
N ARG A 65 -11.44 -16.88 -17.26
CA ARG A 65 -10.44 -17.94 -17.46
C ARG A 65 -9.26 -17.48 -18.30
N ALA A 66 -9.52 -16.76 -19.39
CA ALA A 66 -8.47 -16.17 -20.21
C ALA A 66 -7.66 -15.12 -19.44
N LEU A 67 -8.32 -14.27 -18.64
CA LEU A 67 -7.66 -13.32 -17.75
C LEU A 67 -6.70 -14.04 -16.80
N GLY A 68 -7.13 -15.13 -16.16
CA GLY A 68 -6.26 -15.92 -15.28
C GLY A 68 -5.03 -16.48 -15.99
N TYR A 69 -5.24 -17.02 -17.19
CA TYR A 69 -4.16 -17.58 -18.00
C TYR A 69 -3.10 -16.52 -18.39
N VAL A 70 -3.52 -15.36 -18.90
CA VAL A 70 -2.58 -14.30 -19.33
C VAL A 70 -1.98 -13.54 -18.15
N HIS A 71 -2.72 -13.38 -17.05
CA HIS A 71 -2.18 -12.77 -15.84
C HIS A 71 -1.08 -13.66 -15.22
N ALA A 72 -1.28 -14.99 -15.18
CA ALA A 72 -0.23 -15.92 -14.78
C ALA A 72 0.98 -15.87 -15.73
N GLN A 73 0.75 -15.69 -17.03
CA GLN A 73 1.83 -15.56 -18.00
C GLN A 73 2.83 -14.45 -17.66
N ASP A 74 2.34 -13.31 -17.19
CA ASP A 74 3.20 -12.18 -16.82
C ASP A 74 3.60 -12.15 -15.34
N ARG A 75 2.77 -12.72 -14.43
CA ARG A 75 2.86 -12.45 -12.97
C ARG A 75 2.91 -13.69 -12.08
N LEU A 76 3.14 -14.90 -12.61
CA LEU A 76 3.10 -16.15 -11.81
C LEU A 76 3.99 -16.12 -10.56
N PHE A 77 5.19 -15.54 -10.63
CA PHE A 77 6.07 -15.41 -9.46
C PHE A 77 5.53 -14.44 -8.41
N GLN A 78 4.99 -13.29 -8.83
CA GLN A 78 4.32 -12.34 -7.94
C GLN A 78 3.14 -13.01 -7.21
N MET A 79 2.31 -13.77 -7.95
CA MET A 79 1.20 -14.54 -7.38
C MET A 79 1.67 -15.54 -6.33
N GLU A 80 2.76 -16.27 -6.60
CA GLU A 80 3.33 -17.27 -5.70
C GLU A 80 3.82 -16.67 -4.38
N ILE A 81 4.59 -15.58 -4.44
CA ILE A 81 5.13 -14.93 -3.25
C ILE A 81 4.01 -14.27 -2.44
N MET A 82 3.03 -13.64 -3.10
CA MET A 82 1.90 -13.02 -2.41
C MET A 82 1.04 -14.02 -1.63
N ARG A 83 0.68 -15.18 -2.23
CA ARG A 83 -0.07 -16.21 -1.49
C ARG A 83 0.71 -16.77 -0.32
N ARG A 84 2.04 -16.91 -0.45
CA ARG A 84 2.89 -17.44 0.62
C ARG A 84 3.02 -16.46 1.77
N LEU A 85 3.25 -15.17 1.49
CA LEU A 85 3.26 -14.15 2.54
C LEU A 85 1.92 -14.15 3.28
N ALA A 86 0.82 -13.99 2.56
CA ALA A 86 -0.51 -13.87 3.13
C ALA A 86 -0.93 -15.06 4.01
N ARG A 87 -0.34 -16.24 3.75
CA ARG A 87 -0.64 -17.48 4.48
C ARG A 87 0.39 -17.84 5.54
N GLY A 88 1.51 -17.12 5.63
CA GLY A 88 2.67 -17.45 6.47
C GLY A 88 3.38 -18.73 6.01
N GLU A 89 3.80 -18.76 4.73
CA GLU A 89 4.45 -19.89 4.04
C GLU A 89 5.71 -19.47 3.24
N LEU A 90 6.30 -18.30 3.51
CA LEU A 90 7.53 -17.85 2.82
C LEU A 90 8.76 -18.64 3.25
N ALA A 91 8.87 -19.04 4.52
CA ALA A 91 10.02 -19.74 5.07
C ALA A 91 10.24 -21.09 4.41
N GLU A 92 9.18 -21.70 3.86
CA GLU A 92 9.25 -22.93 3.08
C GLU A 92 10.19 -22.79 1.86
N VAL A 93 10.27 -21.61 1.25
CA VAL A 93 11.02 -21.37 0.01
C VAL A 93 12.19 -20.39 0.16
N LEU A 94 12.12 -19.47 1.12
CA LEU A 94 13.17 -18.49 1.42
C LEU A 94 14.01 -18.84 2.66
N GLY A 95 13.58 -19.83 3.46
CA GLY A 95 14.32 -20.33 4.61
C GLY A 95 14.12 -19.53 5.90
N PRO A 96 14.99 -19.74 6.90
CA PRO A 96 14.75 -19.29 8.28
C PRO A 96 14.71 -17.76 8.46
N LYS A 97 15.26 -16.99 7.52
CA LYS A 97 15.29 -15.51 7.62
C LYS A 97 13.90 -14.86 7.65
N VAL A 98 12.89 -15.53 7.10
CA VAL A 98 11.51 -15.02 7.04
C VAL A 98 10.55 -15.81 7.96
N LEU A 99 11.09 -16.67 8.83
CA LEU A 99 10.27 -17.49 9.74
C LEU A 99 9.45 -16.63 10.70
N GLU A 100 10.01 -15.55 11.24
CA GLU A 100 9.29 -14.66 12.15
C GLU A 100 8.16 -13.92 11.43
N THR A 101 8.35 -13.56 10.15
CA THR A 101 7.26 -13.06 9.29
C THR A 101 6.15 -14.10 9.14
N ASP A 102 6.50 -15.36 8.84
CA ASP A 102 5.50 -16.42 8.71
C ASP A 102 4.72 -16.62 10.01
N LYS A 103 5.40 -16.67 11.16
CA LYS A 103 4.75 -16.81 12.47
C LYS A 103 3.81 -15.62 12.74
N LEU A 104 4.22 -14.39 12.43
CA LEU A 104 3.35 -13.22 12.56
C LEU A 104 2.06 -13.41 11.74
N PHE A 105 2.18 -13.76 10.46
CA PHE A 105 1.02 -13.97 9.59
C PHE A 105 0.13 -15.15 10.02
N ARG A 106 0.70 -16.18 10.66
CA ARG A 106 -0.09 -17.22 11.32
C ARG A 106 -0.89 -16.67 12.51
N SER A 107 -0.27 -15.84 13.35
CA SER A 107 -0.92 -15.23 14.50
C SER A 107 -2.05 -14.26 14.13
N LEU A 108 -1.98 -13.63 12.94
CA LEU A 108 -3.07 -12.80 12.41
C LEU A 108 -4.33 -13.59 12.01
N ARG A 109 -4.26 -14.93 11.94
CA ARG A 109 -5.37 -15.83 11.55
C ARG A 109 -5.98 -15.58 10.17
N ILE A 110 -5.29 -14.87 9.27
CA ILE A 110 -5.76 -14.58 7.89
C ILE A 110 -6.11 -15.88 7.14
N ARG A 111 -5.24 -16.89 7.21
CA ARG A 111 -5.46 -18.20 6.55
C ARG A 111 -6.73 -18.90 7.05
N ASP A 112 -6.97 -18.87 8.36
CA ASP A 112 -8.11 -19.55 8.98
C ASP A 112 -9.42 -18.82 8.62
N ARG A 113 -9.36 -17.48 8.60
CA ARG A 113 -10.46 -16.64 8.11
C ARG A 113 -10.77 -16.92 6.66
N ALA A 114 -9.76 -17.03 5.80
CA ALA A 114 -9.93 -17.35 4.38
C ALA A 114 -10.61 -18.70 4.17
N ALA A 115 -10.20 -19.74 4.89
CA ALA A 115 -10.81 -21.06 4.82
C ALA A 115 -12.29 -21.03 5.23
N THR A 116 -12.60 -20.33 6.33
CA THR A 116 -13.97 -20.19 6.83
C THR A 116 -14.85 -19.40 5.87
N TYR A 117 -14.34 -18.30 5.33
CA TYR A 117 -15.04 -17.47 4.36
C TYR A 117 -15.38 -18.27 3.10
N VAL A 118 -14.41 -18.98 2.51
CA VAL A 118 -14.63 -19.80 1.30
C VAL A 118 -15.66 -20.91 1.54
N ALA A 119 -15.64 -21.54 2.73
CA ALA A 119 -16.61 -22.57 3.09
C ALA A 119 -18.06 -22.03 3.23
N GLN A 120 -18.22 -20.73 3.50
CA GLN A 120 -19.52 -20.07 3.71
C GLN A 120 -20.04 -19.32 2.47
N LEU A 121 -19.21 -19.16 1.44
CA LEU A 121 -19.59 -18.47 0.21
C LEU A 121 -20.71 -19.20 -0.53
N ASP A 122 -21.58 -18.43 -1.19
CA ASP A 122 -22.49 -18.98 -2.20
C ASP A 122 -21.70 -19.35 -3.46
N HIS A 123 -21.49 -20.67 -3.64
CA HIS A 123 -20.76 -21.22 -4.78
C HIS A 123 -21.53 -21.17 -6.10
N GLU A 124 -22.79 -20.72 -6.09
CA GLU A 124 -23.56 -20.48 -7.30
C GLU A 124 -23.54 -19.01 -7.76
N SER A 125 -23.04 -18.13 -6.90
CA SER A 125 -22.94 -16.70 -7.18
C SER A 125 -22.03 -16.39 -8.38
N ALA A 126 -22.34 -15.30 -9.09
CA ALA A 126 -21.61 -14.91 -10.29
C ALA A 126 -20.13 -14.54 -10.00
N HIS A 127 -19.88 -13.88 -8.86
CA HIS A 127 -18.52 -13.51 -8.46
C HIS A 127 -17.67 -14.74 -8.08
N TRP A 128 -18.27 -15.78 -7.49
CA TRP A 128 -17.58 -17.05 -7.24
C TRP A 128 -17.23 -17.78 -8.55
N LYS A 129 -18.18 -17.87 -9.49
CA LYS A 129 -17.95 -18.48 -10.80
C LYS A 129 -16.84 -17.76 -11.58
N ALA A 130 -16.79 -16.44 -11.52
CA ALA A 130 -15.69 -15.63 -12.07
C ALA A 130 -14.34 -15.96 -11.41
N LEU A 131 -14.30 -16.07 -10.08
CA LEU A 131 -13.09 -16.44 -9.34
C LEU A 131 -12.60 -17.85 -9.71
N GLN A 132 -13.47 -18.84 -9.77
CA GLN A 132 -13.11 -20.20 -10.13
C GLN A 132 -12.58 -20.30 -11.56
N ALA A 133 -13.23 -19.62 -12.52
CA ALA A 133 -12.76 -19.58 -13.90
C ALA A 133 -11.36 -18.94 -14.00
N TYR A 134 -11.13 -17.83 -13.31
CA TYR A 134 -9.83 -17.18 -13.23
C TYR A 134 -8.73 -18.08 -12.64
N LEU A 135 -9.01 -18.77 -11.53
CA LEU A 135 -8.06 -19.71 -10.92
C LEU A 135 -7.77 -20.91 -11.83
N ASP A 136 -8.79 -21.44 -12.53
CA ASP A 136 -8.62 -22.49 -13.55
C ASP A 136 -7.65 -22.03 -14.65
N GLY A 137 -7.78 -20.79 -15.13
CA GLY A 137 -6.87 -20.19 -16.10
C GLY A 137 -5.41 -20.11 -15.60
N ILE A 138 -5.21 -19.64 -14.36
CA ILE A 138 -3.87 -19.58 -13.73
C ILE A 138 -3.25 -20.99 -13.66
N ASN A 139 -4.02 -21.95 -13.15
CA ASN A 139 -3.54 -23.32 -12.95
C ASN A 139 -3.22 -24.00 -14.28
N GLN A 140 -4.03 -23.81 -15.31
CA GLN A 140 -3.74 -24.33 -16.65
C GLN A 140 -2.47 -23.71 -17.26
N TYR A 141 -2.21 -22.41 -17.06
CA TYR A 141 -0.93 -21.80 -17.47
C TYR A 141 0.24 -22.43 -16.72
N GLN A 142 0.14 -22.49 -15.39
CA GLN A 142 1.17 -23.07 -14.54
C GLN A 142 1.49 -24.51 -14.95
N ASP A 143 0.51 -25.34 -15.25
CA ASP A 143 0.74 -26.76 -15.54
C ASP A 143 1.34 -27.00 -16.93
N SER A 144 0.95 -26.19 -17.92
CA SER A 144 1.36 -26.37 -19.32
C SER A 144 2.67 -25.66 -19.70
N HIS A 145 3.18 -24.71 -18.90
CA HIS A 145 4.34 -23.90 -19.25
C HIS A 145 5.58 -24.17 -18.40
N ALA A 146 6.75 -23.75 -18.91
CA ALA A 146 7.98 -23.72 -18.14
C ALA A 146 7.80 -22.84 -16.90
N ARG A 147 8.40 -23.25 -15.77
CA ARG A 147 8.39 -22.43 -14.56
C ARG A 147 9.13 -21.11 -14.81
N PRO A 148 8.72 -19.98 -14.22
CA PRO A 148 9.50 -18.75 -14.23
C PRO A 148 10.93 -18.98 -13.71
N MET A 149 11.86 -18.12 -14.10
CA MET A 149 13.28 -18.25 -13.69
C MET A 149 13.41 -18.28 -12.16
N GLU A 150 12.61 -17.48 -11.48
CA GLU A 150 12.58 -17.32 -10.04
C GLU A 150 12.21 -18.62 -9.33
N PHE A 151 11.31 -19.43 -9.91
CA PHE A 151 10.97 -20.74 -9.38
C PHE A 151 12.15 -21.71 -9.46
N ASP A 152 12.91 -21.69 -10.57
CA ASP A 152 14.08 -22.54 -10.74
C ASP A 152 15.21 -22.14 -9.77
N VAL A 153 15.45 -20.82 -9.63
CA VAL A 153 16.48 -20.25 -8.74
C VAL A 153 16.16 -20.55 -7.26
N LEU A 154 14.90 -20.40 -6.86
CA LEU A 154 14.47 -20.61 -5.47
C LEU A 154 14.08 -22.04 -5.16
N GLY A 155 13.96 -22.91 -6.17
CA GLY A 155 13.49 -24.29 -6.01
C GLY A 155 12.03 -24.39 -5.59
N ILE A 156 11.18 -23.48 -6.07
CA ILE A 156 9.77 -23.42 -5.71
C ILE A 156 9.00 -24.56 -6.41
N PRO A 157 8.26 -25.41 -5.67
CA PRO A 157 7.40 -26.41 -6.28
C PRO A 157 6.13 -25.77 -6.85
N LYS A 158 5.64 -26.29 -8.00
CA LYS A 158 4.31 -25.94 -8.50
C LYS A 158 3.26 -26.53 -7.56
N ARG A 159 2.31 -25.70 -7.10
CA ARG A 159 1.08 -26.15 -6.42
C ARG A 159 -0.13 -25.38 -6.97
N PRO A 160 -1.32 -25.98 -7.08
CA PRO A 160 -2.52 -25.27 -7.55
C PRO A 160 -2.82 -24.03 -6.70
N PHE A 161 -3.31 -22.98 -7.35
CA PHE A 161 -3.88 -21.79 -6.72
C PHE A 161 -5.35 -22.04 -6.38
N THR A 162 -5.76 -21.62 -5.18
CA THR A 162 -7.13 -21.85 -4.67
C THR A 162 -7.83 -20.55 -4.30
N ALA A 163 -9.14 -20.62 -4.03
CA ALA A 163 -9.89 -19.45 -3.57
C ALA A 163 -9.36 -18.93 -2.22
N GLU A 164 -8.93 -19.81 -1.33
CA GLU A 164 -8.32 -19.44 -0.05
C GLU A 164 -7.02 -18.64 -0.25
N ASP A 165 -6.23 -18.92 -1.29
CA ASP A 165 -5.06 -18.10 -1.64
C ASP A 165 -5.51 -16.65 -1.96
N THR A 166 -6.58 -16.49 -2.75
CA THR A 166 -7.14 -15.17 -3.12
C THR A 166 -7.66 -14.40 -1.91
N ILE A 167 -8.44 -15.06 -1.05
CA ILE A 167 -8.98 -14.43 0.16
C ILE A 167 -7.87 -14.12 1.17
N SER A 168 -6.83 -14.95 1.24
CA SER A 168 -5.66 -14.65 2.07
C SER A 168 -4.97 -13.38 1.57
N VAL A 169 -4.79 -13.22 0.25
CA VAL A 169 -4.23 -12.00 -0.34
C VAL A 169 -5.07 -10.76 -0.01
N ALA A 170 -6.41 -10.87 -0.03
CA ALA A 170 -7.28 -9.79 0.42
C ALA A 170 -7.09 -9.47 1.92
N GLY A 171 -6.86 -10.48 2.76
CA GLY A 171 -6.50 -10.30 4.18
C GLY A 171 -5.13 -9.66 4.38
N TYR A 172 -4.12 -9.99 3.55
CA TYR A 172 -2.84 -9.29 3.56
C TYR A 172 -3.01 -7.81 3.19
N MET A 173 -3.81 -7.51 2.16
CA MET A 173 -4.14 -6.13 1.81
C MET A 173 -4.79 -5.41 2.99
N ALA A 174 -5.73 -6.06 3.70
CA ALA A 174 -6.32 -5.50 4.91
C ALA A 174 -5.26 -5.22 5.99
N TYR A 175 -4.36 -6.16 6.25
CA TYR A 175 -3.30 -6.01 7.24
C TYR A 175 -2.32 -4.87 6.89
N SER A 176 -2.09 -4.58 5.61
CA SER A 176 -1.25 -3.43 5.22
C SER A 176 -1.80 -2.07 5.68
N PHE A 177 -3.05 -2.01 6.14
CA PHE A 177 -3.70 -0.82 6.71
C PHE A 177 -3.61 -0.77 8.25
N ALA A 178 -3.12 -1.84 8.90
CA ALA A 178 -3.10 -2.01 10.35
C ALA A 178 -2.00 -1.18 11.06
N ALA A 179 -2.09 0.14 10.98
CA ALA A 179 -1.16 1.06 11.63
C ALA A 179 -1.19 0.99 13.18
N ALA A 180 -2.23 0.36 13.75
CA ALA A 180 -2.37 0.01 15.16
C ALA A 180 -1.12 -0.63 15.78
N PHE A 181 -0.53 -1.62 15.09
CA PHE A 181 0.66 -2.35 15.54
C PHE A 181 1.87 -1.46 15.84
N ARG A 182 1.92 -0.26 15.27
CA ARG A 182 2.99 0.73 15.48
C ARG A 182 2.50 1.88 16.36
N THR A 183 1.31 2.39 16.09
CA THR A 183 0.80 3.63 16.69
C THR A 183 0.32 3.43 18.12
N GLU A 184 -0.48 2.39 18.41
CA GLU A 184 -1.03 2.19 19.75
C GLU A 184 0.08 1.91 20.79
N PRO A 185 1.06 1.01 20.54
CA PRO A 185 2.19 0.83 21.44
C PRO A 185 2.94 2.13 21.76
N LEU A 186 3.22 2.93 20.73
CA LEU A 186 3.98 4.17 20.86
C LEU A 186 3.22 5.19 21.71
N LEU A 187 1.95 5.44 21.40
CA LEU A 187 1.16 6.43 22.13
C LEU A 187 0.87 5.98 23.56
N THR A 188 0.66 4.68 23.78
CA THR A 188 0.49 4.10 25.12
C THR A 188 1.79 4.23 25.92
N TYR A 189 2.96 4.00 25.30
CA TYR A 189 4.26 4.21 25.94
C TYR A 189 4.47 5.67 26.35
N VAL A 190 4.22 6.62 25.44
CA VAL A 190 4.33 8.06 25.75
C VAL A 190 3.40 8.43 26.91
N ARG A 191 2.16 7.97 26.90
CA ARG A 191 1.18 8.22 27.97
C ARG A 191 1.67 7.70 29.32
N ASP A 192 2.08 6.43 29.38
CA ASP A 192 2.29 5.71 30.63
C ASP A 192 3.72 5.86 31.18
N GLN A 193 4.73 6.08 30.32
CA GLN A 193 6.14 6.21 30.74
C GLN A 193 6.61 7.66 30.80
N LEU A 194 6.12 8.54 29.93
CA LEU A 194 6.54 9.96 29.90
C LEU A 194 5.50 10.88 30.54
N GLY A 195 4.21 10.55 30.41
CA GLY A 195 3.10 11.28 31.00
C GLY A 195 2.29 12.09 29.99
N SER A 196 1.06 12.45 30.36
CA SER A 196 0.06 13.07 29.48
C SER A 196 0.49 14.40 28.82
N ASP A 197 1.39 15.16 29.44
CA ASP A 197 1.90 16.41 28.85
C ASP A 197 2.66 16.17 27.54
N TYR A 198 3.32 15.02 27.39
CA TYR A 198 4.04 14.65 26.16
C TYR A 198 3.08 14.30 25.00
N LEU A 199 1.82 13.96 25.28
CA LEU A 199 0.82 13.62 24.25
C LEU A 199 0.26 14.84 23.50
N LYS A 200 0.40 16.05 24.06
CA LYS A 200 -0.24 17.28 23.53
C LYS A 200 0.12 17.61 22.08
N ILE A 201 1.28 17.15 21.60
CA ILE A 201 1.71 17.39 20.23
C ILE A 201 1.14 16.37 19.22
N PHE A 202 0.61 15.22 19.64
CA PHE A 202 0.17 14.15 18.71
C PHE A 202 -1.28 14.29 18.23
N ASP A 203 -1.97 15.39 18.55
CA ASP A 203 -3.35 15.68 18.11
C ASP A 203 -4.38 14.60 18.47
N LEU A 204 -4.24 14.02 19.66
CA LEU A 204 -5.21 13.08 20.21
C LEU A 204 -6.23 13.88 21.01
N ASP A 205 -7.48 13.94 20.56
CA ASP A 205 -8.56 14.45 21.41
C ASP A 205 -8.52 13.71 22.77
N TRP A 206 -8.38 14.50 23.83
CA TRP A 206 -7.59 14.21 25.04
C TRP A 206 -8.17 13.11 25.96
N GLN A 207 -7.33 12.15 26.37
CA GLN A 207 -7.59 11.07 27.34
C GLN A 207 -6.41 10.91 28.34
N PRO A 208 -6.36 11.66 29.45
CA PRO A 208 -5.17 11.75 30.30
C PRO A 208 -5.05 10.64 31.35
N LYS A 209 -6.10 9.83 31.52
CA LYS A 209 -6.14 8.79 32.55
C LYS A 209 -5.49 7.52 31.98
N GLY A 210 -4.17 7.44 32.06
CA GLY A 210 -3.44 6.18 31.88
C GLY A 210 -3.77 5.22 33.03
N ALA A 211 -3.97 3.94 32.71
CA ALA A 211 -4.45 2.93 33.66
C ALA A 211 -3.80 1.54 33.46
N LEU A 212 -2.95 1.36 32.46
CA LEU A 212 -2.27 0.08 32.23
C LEU A 212 -1.00 -0.04 33.09
N ASN A 213 -0.80 -1.20 33.69
CA ASN A 213 0.39 -1.52 34.47
C ASN A 213 1.25 -2.56 33.72
N LEU A 214 1.83 -2.15 32.60
CA LEU A 214 2.72 -2.98 31.78
C LEU A 214 4.17 -2.92 32.29
N ALA A 215 4.83 -4.08 32.34
CA ALA A 215 6.23 -4.18 32.75
C ALA A 215 7.20 -3.71 31.63
N ALA A 216 8.46 -3.46 31.98
CA ALA A 216 9.49 -3.08 30.99
C ALA A 216 9.64 -4.11 29.85
N SER A 217 9.52 -5.41 30.17
CA SER A 217 9.54 -6.49 29.17
C SER A 217 8.33 -6.45 28.23
N ASP A 218 7.17 -6.01 28.70
CA ASP A 218 5.98 -5.83 27.86
C ASP A 218 6.21 -4.69 26.85
N TRP A 219 6.83 -3.59 27.26
CA TRP A 219 7.18 -2.49 26.34
C TRP A 219 8.22 -2.90 25.29
N GLN A 220 9.23 -3.67 25.69
CA GLN A 220 10.21 -4.25 24.76
C GLN A 220 9.51 -5.16 23.73
N THR A 221 8.56 -5.97 24.20
CA THR A 221 7.75 -6.87 23.36
C THR A 221 6.92 -6.09 22.36
N LEU A 222 6.22 -5.05 22.79
CA LEU A 222 5.41 -4.21 21.92
C LEU A 222 6.27 -3.48 20.87
N GLY A 223 7.44 -2.97 21.26
CA GLY A 223 8.40 -2.37 20.33
C GLY A 223 8.98 -3.37 19.31
N ALA A 224 9.26 -4.60 19.76
CA ALA A 224 9.72 -5.68 18.89
C ALA A 224 8.62 -6.15 17.93
N LEU A 225 7.36 -6.22 18.39
CA LEU A 225 6.21 -6.57 17.57
C LEU A 225 5.93 -5.51 16.51
N ALA A 226 5.98 -4.22 16.87
CA ALA A 226 5.89 -3.10 15.93
C ALA A 226 7.01 -3.17 14.87
N SER A 227 8.24 -3.46 15.30
CA SER A 227 9.38 -3.61 14.39
C SER A 227 9.24 -4.82 13.47
N LEU A 228 8.76 -5.96 13.98
CA LEU A 228 8.52 -7.16 13.18
C LEU A 228 7.39 -6.95 12.17
N SER A 229 6.32 -6.27 12.59
CA SER A 229 5.20 -5.86 11.72
C SER A 229 5.70 -4.99 10.56
N GLU A 230 6.51 -3.98 10.86
CA GLU A 230 7.15 -3.11 9.86
C GLU A 230 8.06 -3.90 8.92
N GLN A 231 8.96 -4.73 9.44
CA GLN A 231 9.86 -5.56 8.62
C GLN A 231 9.06 -6.52 7.71
N ALA A 232 8.00 -7.12 8.24
CA ALA A 232 7.14 -8.02 7.47
C ALA A 232 6.50 -7.30 6.27
N LEU A 233 6.15 -6.02 6.41
CA LEU A 233 5.61 -5.19 5.33
C LEU A 233 6.70 -4.64 4.41
N ALA A 234 7.85 -4.21 4.95
CA ALA A 234 8.90 -3.49 4.23
C ALA A 234 9.92 -4.40 3.53
N ASP A 235 10.32 -5.52 4.14
CA ASP A 235 11.50 -6.29 3.73
C ASP A 235 11.17 -7.44 2.77
N ASN A 236 9.89 -7.73 2.52
CA ASN A 236 9.49 -8.85 1.66
C ASN A 236 9.22 -8.45 0.20
N GLY A 237 9.56 -7.21 -0.18
CA GLY A 237 9.45 -6.71 -1.56
C GLY A 237 8.02 -6.68 -2.10
N LEU A 238 7.01 -6.73 -1.22
CA LEU A 238 5.60 -6.73 -1.58
C LEU A 238 4.94 -5.36 -1.38
N PRO A 239 3.90 -5.04 -2.17
CA PRO A 239 3.35 -3.69 -2.18
C PRO A 239 2.48 -3.43 -0.94
N GLN A 240 2.95 -2.54 -0.06
CA GLN A 240 2.20 -2.00 1.07
C GLN A 240 1.50 -0.70 0.66
N PHE A 241 0.25 -0.51 1.06
CA PHE A 241 -0.51 0.72 0.81
C PHE A 241 -0.15 1.80 1.84
N GLU A 242 0.10 3.02 1.37
CA GLU A 242 0.53 4.14 2.24
C GLU A 242 -0.30 5.42 2.06
N GLY A 243 -1.06 5.54 0.96
CA GLY A 243 -1.98 6.64 0.71
C GLY A 243 -2.55 6.56 -0.71
N SER A 244 -3.23 7.60 -1.18
CA SER A 244 -3.61 7.84 -2.59
C SER A 244 -4.10 9.28 -2.77
N ASN A 245 -4.17 9.81 -3.99
CA ASN A 245 -5.17 10.84 -4.31
C ASN A 245 -6.29 10.27 -5.20
N ALA A 246 -7.47 10.85 -5.07
CA ALA A 246 -8.54 10.68 -6.05
C ALA A 246 -9.46 11.90 -6.03
N TRP A 247 -9.91 12.34 -7.21
CA TRP A 247 -10.95 13.36 -7.32
C TRP A 247 -11.86 13.09 -8.52
N ALA A 248 -13.11 13.52 -8.40
CA ALA A 248 -14.04 13.57 -9.51
C ALA A 248 -14.64 14.97 -9.61
N ILE A 249 -14.72 15.50 -10.81
CA ILE A 249 -15.17 16.86 -11.10
C ILE A 249 -16.39 16.76 -12.02
N SER A 250 -17.48 17.42 -11.63
CA SER A 250 -18.71 17.41 -12.42
C SER A 250 -18.58 18.24 -13.70
N GLY A 251 -19.41 17.91 -14.70
CA GLY A 251 -19.34 18.52 -16.04
C GLY A 251 -19.50 20.05 -16.09
N ASN A 252 -20.15 20.67 -15.09
CA ASN A 252 -20.26 22.13 -15.04
C ASN A 252 -18.93 22.84 -14.70
N ARG A 253 -17.91 22.09 -14.26
CA ARG A 253 -16.55 22.57 -13.95
C ARG A 253 -15.48 22.08 -14.91
N THR A 254 -15.81 21.18 -15.83
CA THR A 254 -14.88 20.70 -16.86
C THR A 254 -15.02 21.52 -18.15
N LYS A 255 -14.01 21.42 -19.03
CA LYS A 255 -14.07 22.00 -20.38
C LYS A 255 -15.01 21.22 -21.30
N SER A 256 -15.06 19.90 -21.17
CA SER A 256 -15.84 19.01 -22.01
C SER A 256 -17.34 19.02 -21.71
N GLY A 257 -17.74 19.50 -20.53
CA GLY A 257 -19.13 19.43 -20.07
C GLY A 257 -19.51 18.06 -19.49
N LYS A 258 -18.58 17.10 -19.42
CA LYS A 258 -18.76 15.78 -18.82
C LYS A 258 -17.89 15.60 -17.58
N PRO A 259 -18.22 14.66 -16.67
CA PRO A 259 -17.40 14.44 -15.50
C PRO A 259 -15.97 14.03 -15.87
N LEU A 260 -15.02 14.45 -15.04
CA LEU A 260 -13.62 14.04 -15.12
C LEU A 260 -13.26 13.31 -13.83
N LEU A 261 -12.62 12.15 -13.96
CA LEU A 261 -12.12 11.33 -12.85
C LEU A 261 -10.59 11.26 -12.92
N ALA A 262 -9.96 11.44 -11.78
CA ALA A 262 -8.53 11.26 -11.61
C ALA A 262 -8.24 10.42 -10.37
N GLY A 263 -7.17 9.62 -10.44
CA GLY A 263 -6.72 8.87 -9.29
C GLY A 263 -5.33 8.28 -9.44
N ASP A 264 -4.63 8.18 -8.32
CA ASP A 264 -3.26 7.67 -8.24
C ASP A 264 -3.00 7.00 -6.87
N PRO A 265 -3.36 5.72 -6.69
CA PRO A 265 -3.11 5.02 -5.43
C PRO A 265 -1.63 5.01 -5.07
N HIS A 266 -1.28 5.36 -3.82
CA HIS A 266 0.12 5.38 -3.35
C HIS A 266 0.46 4.08 -2.63
N ILE A 267 1.31 3.28 -3.27
CA ILE A 267 1.71 1.95 -2.80
C ILE A 267 3.23 1.87 -2.91
N ARG A 268 3.86 1.03 -2.07
CA ARG A 268 5.27 0.69 -2.19
C ARG A 268 5.61 0.22 -3.61
N PHE A 269 6.68 0.77 -4.17
CA PHE A 269 7.16 0.39 -5.49
C PHE A 269 7.82 -0.99 -5.45
N SER A 270 7.53 -1.79 -6.47
CA SER A 270 8.10 -3.11 -6.67
C SER A 270 8.29 -3.40 -8.15
N VAL A 271 9.12 -4.40 -8.46
CA VAL A 271 9.12 -5.08 -9.75
C VAL A 271 8.67 -6.52 -9.55
N PRO A 272 7.62 -6.98 -10.25
CA PRO A 272 6.72 -6.20 -11.11
C PRO A 272 5.91 -5.13 -10.35
N SER A 273 5.31 -4.20 -11.11
CA SER A 273 4.36 -3.21 -10.60
C SER A 273 3.16 -3.89 -9.90
N VAL A 274 2.43 -3.14 -9.07
CA VAL A 274 1.28 -3.68 -8.32
C VAL A 274 0.14 -4.09 -9.25
N TRP A 275 -0.15 -3.22 -10.22
CA TRP A 275 -1.29 -3.37 -11.11
C TRP A 275 -0.92 -4.17 -12.37
N TYR A 276 -1.80 -5.09 -12.72
CA TYR A 276 -1.88 -5.70 -14.04
C TYR A 276 -3.05 -5.07 -14.79
N GLU A 277 -2.76 -4.33 -15.86
CA GLU A 277 -3.80 -3.75 -16.70
C GLU A 277 -4.43 -4.83 -17.60
N ALA A 278 -5.74 -4.78 -17.83
CA ALA A 278 -6.39 -5.60 -18.84
C ALA A 278 -7.70 -4.96 -19.31
N GLN A 279 -7.99 -5.06 -20.60
CA GLN A 279 -9.35 -4.80 -21.11
C GLN A 279 -10.10 -6.12 -21.23
N LEU A 280 -11.29 -6.17 -20.65
CA LEU A 280 -12.18 -7.33 -20.65
C LEU A 280 -13.43 -7.00 -21.46
N SER A 281 -13.77 -7.82 -22.45
CA SER A 281 -14.95 -7.61 -23.30
C SER A 281 -15.68 -8.94 -23.56
N ALA A 282 -16.95 -9.00 -23.15
CA ALA A 282 -17.90 -10.05 -23.44
C ALA A 282 -19.29 -9.43 -23.70
N PRO A 283 -20.27 -10.16 -24.29
CA PRO A 283 -21.60 -9.60 -24.50
C PRO A 283 -22.22 -9.04 -23.21
N GLY A 284 -22.50 -7.73 -23.20
CA GLY A 284 -23.07 -7.02 -22.04
C GLY A 284 -22.08 -6.59 -20.96
N PHE A 285 -20.78 -6.84 -21.13
CA PHE A 285 -19.74 -6.45 -20.17
C PHE A 285 -18.48 -5.97 -20.87
N GLU A 286 -18.07 -4.73 -20.60
CA GLU A 286 -16.79 -4.18 -21.09
C GLU A 286 -16.15 -3.32 -20.00
N LEU A 287 -14.85 -3.54 -19.76
CA LEU A 287 -14.10 -2.87 -18.70
C LEU A 287 -12.61 -2.82 -19.02
N TYR A 288 -11.99 -1.65 -18.90
CA TYR A 288 -10.54 -1.51 -18.77
C TYR A 288 -10.19 -1.41 -17.29
N GLY A 289 -9.51 -2.42 -16.76
CA GLY A 289 -9.33 -2.65 -15.33
C GLY A 289 -7.87 -2.82 -14.91
N TYR A 290 -7.65 -2.61 -13.61
CA TYR A 290 -6.37 -2.78 -12.93
C TYR A 290 -6.55 -3.84 -11.85
N HIS A 291 -5.80 -4.93 -11.98
CA HIS A 291 -5.94 -6.13 -11.19
C HIS A 291 -4.71 -6.35 -10.32
N ASN A 292 -4.93 -6.69 -9.05
CA ASN A 292 -3.84 -7.23 -8.22
C ASN A 292 -3.60 -8.69 -8.58
N ALA A 293 -2.36 -9.15 -8.43
CA ALA A 293 -2.04 -10.57 -8.57
C ALA A 293 -2.97 -11.43 -7.70
N LEU A 294 -3.50 -12.51 -8.30
CA LEU A 294 -4.53 -13.39 -7.72
C LEU A 294 -5.93 -12.79 -7.51
N VAL A 295 -6.23 -11.58 -7.98
CA VAL A 295 -7.57 -10.98 -7.84
C VAL A 295 -8.21 -10.72 -9.22
N PRO A 296 -9.31 -11.40 -9.58
CA PRO A 296 -9.94 -11.25 -10.90
C PRO A 296 -10.78 -9.98 -11.06
N MET A 297 -11.19 -9.37 -9.96
CA MET A 297 -11.99 -8.15 -9.97
C MET A 297 -11.06 -6.95 -10.06
N ALA A 298 -11.33 -6.03 -10.98
CA ALA A 298 -10.60 -4.77 -11.06
C ALA A 298 -10.86 -3.94 -9.80
N PHE A 299 -9.80 -3.46 -9.14
CA PHE A 299 -9.94 -2.53 -8.02
C PHE A 299 -9.96 -1.08 -8.46
N LEU A 300 -9.37 -0.80 -9.62
CA LEU A 300 -9.52 0.45 -10.35
C LEU A 300 -10.04 0.10 -11.74
N GLY A 301 -10.93 0.90 -12.29
CA GLY A 301 -11.46 0.60 -13.61
C GLY A 301 -12.27 1.72 -14.22
N HIS A 302 -12.51 1.59 -15.51
CA HIS A 302 -13.45 2.40 -16.25
C HIS A 302 -13.92 1.69 -17.51
N ASN A 303 -15.05 2.13 -18.02
CA ASN A 303 -15.49 1.94 -19.39
C ASN A 303 -16.03 3.27 -19.93
N LEU A 304 -16.71 3.23 -21.07
CA LEU A 304 -17.25 4.43 -21.70
C LEU A 304 -18.37 5.09 -20.88
N ASP A 305 -19.01 4.35 -19.97
CA ASP A 305 -20.16 4.81 -19.20
C ASP A 305 -19.80 5.30 -17.81
N PHE A 306 -18.85 4.65 -17.12
CA PHE A 306 -18.49 4.96 -15.74
C PHE A 306 -17.08 4.49 -15.36
N GLY A 307 -16.59 4.95 -14.23
CA GLY A 307 -15.29 4.56 -13.70
C GLY A 307 -15.11 4.97 -12.25
N TRP A 308 -14.08 4.42 -11.62
CA TRP A 308 -13.77 4.69 -10.22
C TRP A 308 -12.26 4.63 -9.93
N SER A 309 -11.89 5.25 -8.81
CA SER A 309 -10.59 5.14 -8.18
C SER A 309 -10.76 4.92 -6.68
N LEU A 310 -9.68 4.52 -6.01
CA LEU A 310 -9.65 4.21 -4.59
C LEU A 310 -8.64 5.07 -3.85
N THR A 311 -8.98 5.45 -2.62
CA THR A 311 -7.99 5.85 -1.62
C THR A 311 -8.17 5.05 -0.34
N MET A 312 -7.13 4.98 0.50
CA MET A 312 -7.30 4.47 1.86
C MET A 312 -8.27 5.36 2.65
N PHE A 313 -9.20 4.76 3.40
CA PHE A 313 -10.00 5.48 4.39
C PHE A 313 -9.23 5.69 5.69
N GLN A 314 -8.38 4.73 6.09
CA GLN A 314 -7.56 4.82 7.33
C GLN A 314 -8.38 4.97 8.62
N ASN A 315 -9.66 4.60 8.62
CA ASN A 315 -10.39 4.40 9.87
C ASN A 315 -9.75 3.29 10.68
N ASP A 316 -9.91 3.37 11.98
CA ASP A 316 -9.42 2.36 12.91
C ASP A 316 -10.37 1.17 12.96
N ASP A 317 -9.95 0.05 12.38
CA ASP A 317 -10.67 -1.22 12.32
C ASP A 317 -9.99 -2.35 13.12
N LEU A 318 -8.96 -2.03 13.92
CA LEU A 318 -8.16 -2.97 14.68
C LEU A 318 -7.76 -2.36 16.03
N ASP A 319 -8.06 -3.04 17.13
CA ASP A 319 -7.66 -2.61 18.48
C ASP A 319 -6.69 -3.62 19.10
N LEU A 320 -5.62 -3.14 19.75
CA LEU A 320 -4.79 -3.97 20.63
C LEU A 320 -5.32 -3.96 22.06
N ILE A 321 -5.43 -5.13 22.67
CA ILE A 321 -6.07 -5.30 23.98
C ILE A 321 -5.10 -6.03 24.91
N ALA A 322 -4.75 -5.39 26.03
CA ALA A 322 -3.97 -5.99 27.10
C ALA A 322 -4.88 -6.89 27.95
N GLU A 323 -4.66 -8.20 27.90
CA GLU A 323 -5.44 -9.18 28.65
C GLU A 323 -5.01 -9.25 30.12
N LYS A 324 -6.00 -9.30 31.02
CA LYS A 324 -5.73 -9.59 32.44
C LYS A 324 -5.70 -11.08 32.66
N VAL A 325 -4.51 -11.62 32.94
CA VAL A 325 -4.29 -13.05 33.19
C VAL A 325 -4.74 -13.44 34.60
N ASN A 326 -5.31 -14.63 34.74
CA ASN A 326 -5.60 -15.21 36.05
C ASN A 326 -4.28 -15.55 36.78
N PRO A 327 -4.02 -14.98 37.98
CA PRO A 327 -2.79 -15.26 38.73
C PRO A 327 -2.64 -16.73 39.12
N ASP A 328 -3.74 -17.48 39.23
CA ASP A 328 -3.73 -18.90 39.60
C ASP A 328 -3.72 -19.84 38.37
N ASN A 329 -3.99 -19.32 37.16
CA ASN A 329 -4.01 -20.10 35.92
C ASN A 329 -3.67 -19.23 34.70
N ALA A 330 -2.42 -19.31 34.24
CA ALA A 330 -1.95 -18.52 33.10
C ALA A 330 -2.65 -18.83 31.75
N ASN A 331 -3.52 -19.84 31.68
CA ASN A 331 -4.36 -20.08 30.51
C ASN A 331 -5.70 -19.33 30.55
N GLN A 332 -6.01 -18.61 31.62
CA GLN A 332 -7.27 -17.88 31.76
C GLN A 332 -7.06 -16.38 31.70
N VAL A 333 -8.03 -15.69 31.11
CA VAL A 333 -8.11 -14.23 31.08
C VAL A 333 -9.42 -13.75 31.68
N TRP A 334 -9.44 -12.54 32.23
CA TRP A 334 -10.65 -11.93 32.77
C TRP A 334 -11.55 -11.43 31.62
N TYR A 335 -12.81 -11.85 31.60
CA TYR A 335 -13.78 -11.41 30.59
C TYR A 335 -15.18 -11.31 31.21
N HIS A 336 -15.79 -10.13 31.16
CA HIS A 336 -17.11 -9.83 31.74
C HIS A 336 -17.37 -10.43 33.14
N GLY A 337 -16.44 -10.23 34.08
CA GLY A 337 -16.64 -10.60 35.48
C GLY A 337 -16.25 -12.03 35.86
N GLN A 338 -15.67 -12.80 34.93
CA GLN A 338 -15.26 -14.20 35.16
C GLN A 338 -13.93 -14.52 34.47
N TRP A 339 -13.27 -15.57 34.94
CA TRP A 339 -12.08 -16.13 34.29
C TRP A 339 -12.50 -17.09 33.16
N VAL A 340 -12.00 -16.85 31.95
CA VAL A 340 -12.32 -17.65 30.76
C VAL A 340 -11.05 -18.27 30.21
N ASP A 341 -11.10 -19.56 29.87
CA ASP A 341 -9.98 -20.27 29.26
C ASP A 341 -9.70 -19.73 27.85
N MET A 342 -8.43 -19.40 27.58
CA MET A 342 -7.95 -19.20 26.23
C MET A 342 -7.92 -20.52 25.47
N THR A 343 -8.25 -20.44 24.18
CA THR A 343 -8.15 -21.58 23.26
C THR A 343 -6.75 -21.65 22.65
N ARG A 344 -6.33 -22.85 22.25
CA ARG A 344 -5.01 -23.11 21.68
C ARG A 344 -5.13 -24.00 20.45
N THR A 345 -4.39 -23.66 19.39
CA THR A 345 -4.25 -24.48 18.18
C THR A 345 -2.79 -24.55 17.78
N GLU A 346 -2.31 -25.72 17.36
CA GLU A 346 -0.95 -25.89 16.86
C GLU A 346 -0.93 -25.91 15.33
N GLN A 347 0.04 -25.22 14.73
CA GLN A 347 0.33 -25.25 13.30
C GLN A 347 1.79 -25.63 13.06
N GLN A 348 2.06 -26.22 11.89
CA GLN A 348 3.42 -26.52 11.44
C GLN A 348 3.83 -25.52 10.36
N ILE A 349 5.01 -24.92 10.49
CA ILE A 349 5.64 -24.07 9.48
C ILE A 349 6.81 -24.82 8.88
N ALA A 350 6.74 -25.13 7.58
CA ALA A 350 7.86 -25.71 6.86
C ALA A 350 8.96 -24.66 6.65
N VAL A 351 10.22 -25.04 6.82
CA VAL A 351 11.38 -24.13 6.69
C VAL A 351 12.43 -24.73 5.77
N LYS A 352 12.83 -24.00 4.73
CA LYS A 352 13.84 -24.47 3.78
C LYS A 352 15.16 -24.81 4.47
N GLY A 353 15.61 -26.05 4.31
CA GLY A 353 16.86 -26.54 4.87
C GLY A 353 16.82 -26.83 6.38
N GLN A 354 15.65 -26.82 7.02
CA GLN A 354 15.48 -27.13 8.45
C GLN A 354 14.24 -28.03 8.67
N ALA A 355 14.10 -28.56 9.88
CA ALA A 355 12.87 -29.26 10.27
C ALA A 355 11.70 -28.26 10.40
N PRO A 356 10.44 -28.71 10.17
CA PRO A 356 9.28 -27.86 10.43
C PRO A 356 9.25 -27.35 11.88
N VAL A 357 8.76 -26.13 12.05
CA VAL A 357 8.60 -25.48 13.35
C VAL A 357 7.15 -25.55 13.79
N THR A 358 6.90 -26.10 14.98
CA THR A 358 5.58 -26.04 15.63
C THR A 358 5.33 -24.64 16.18
N LEU A 359 4.21 -24.03 15.80
CA LEU A 359 3.73 -22.78 16.35
C LEU A 359 2.42 -23.01 17.11
N THR A 360 2.37 -22.59 18.37
CA THR A 360 1.14 -22.56 19.16
C THR A 360 0.48 -21.20 18.98
N LEU A 361 -0.77 -21.19 18.52
CA LEU A 361 -1.59 -20.00 18.37
C LEU A 361 -2.62 -19.98 19.52
N ARG A 362 -2.61 -18.92 20.33
CA ARG A 362 -3.60 -18.70 21.39
C ARG A 362 -4.67 -17.70 20.96
N GLN A 363 -5.86 -17.84 21.53
CA GLN A 363 -6.96 -16.90 21.31
C GLN A 363 -7.76 -16.71 22.61
N SER A 364 -7.96 -15.45 22.97
CA SER A 364 -8.86 -15.00 24.03
C SER A 364 -10.27 -14.74 23.49
N PRO A 365 -11.25 -14.42 24.35
CA PRO A 365 -12.55 -13.95 23.90
C PRO A 365 -12.51 -12.68 23.04
N HIS A 366 -11.50 -11.81 23.22
CA HIS A 366 -11.37 -10.58 22.44
C HIS A 366 -10.69 -10.80 21.06
N GLY A 367 -9.84 -11.82 20.92
CA GLY A 367 -9.18 -12.11 19.65
C GLY A 367 -7.92 -12.99 19.78
N PRO A 368 -7.21 -13.24 18.66
CA PRO A 368 -5.93 -13.91 18.67
C PRO A 368 -4.88 -13.16 19.51
N ILE A 369 -4.05 -13.91 20.24
CA ILE A 369 -2.90 -13.35 20.96
C ILE A 369 -1.74 -13.17 19.97
N ILE A 370 -1.27 -11.94 19.81
CA ILE A 370 -0.32 -11.58 18.74
C ILE A 370 1.13 -11.50 19.22
N ASN A 371 1.39 -11.23 20.49
CA ASN A 371 2.75 -11.09 21.02
C ASN A 371 3.45 -12.43 21.29
N ASP A 372 2.72 -13.56 21.23
CA ASP A 372 3.28 -14.92 21.31
C ASP A 372 4.32 -15.20 20.21
N VAL A 373 4.23 -14.48 19.08
CA VAL A 373 5.17 -14.60 17.96
C VAL A 373 6.62 -14.39 18.38
N LEU A 374 6.85 -13.60 19.42
CA LEU A 374 8.18 -13.25 19.94
C LEU A 374 8.79 -14.34 20.84
N GLY A 375 8.05 -15.42 21.12
CA GLY A 375 8.54 -16.59 21.87
C GLY A 375 9.00 -16.22 23.27
N GLU A 376 10.21 -16.64 23.65
CA GLU A 376 10.81 -16.35 24.96
C GLU A 376 11.04 -14.84 25.21
N ASN A 377 11.02 -14.02 24.15
CA ASN A 377 11.15 -12.57 24.26
C ASN A 377 9.80 -11.87 24.48
N ALA A 378 8.69 -12.62 24.52
CA ALA A 378 7.38 -12.06 24.80
C ALA A 378 7.23 -11.65 26.27
N GLY A 379 6.57 -10.52 26.47
CA GLY A 379 6.20 -9.99 27.77
C GLY A 379 5.20 -10.89 28.49
N ASN A 380 4.97 -10.60 29.76
CA ASN A 380 4.10 -11.41 30.61
C ASN A 380 2.63 -11.15 30.32
N THR A 381 2.30 -9.98 29.77
CA THR A 381 0.92 -9.58 29.45
C THR A 381 0.55 -10.06 28.03
N PRO A 382 -0.42 -10.97 27.85
CA PRO A 382 -0.91 -11.33 26.52
C PRO A 382 -1.59 -10.12 25.86
N ILE A 383 -1.25 -9.86 24.61
CA ILE A 383 -1.86 -8.81 23.80
C ILE A 383 -2.77 -9.49 22.78
N ALA A 384 -4.08 -9.33 22.95
CA ALA A 384 -5.08 -9.75 21.99
C ALA A 384 -5.26 -8.70 20.89
N MET A 385 -5.66 -9.14 19.71
CA MET A 385 -6.00 -8.27 18.58
C MET A 385 -7.46 -8.49 18.21
N TRP A 386 -8.31 -7.49 18.45
CA TRP A 386 -9.61 -7.45 17.80
C TRP A 386 -9.44 -6.82 16.42
N TRP A 387 -10.01 -7.43 15.38
CA TRP A 387 -9.89 -6.92 14.01
C TRP A 387 -11.17 -7.15 13.22
N ALA A 388 -11.73 -6.08 12.65
CA ALA A 388 -12.98 -6.14 11.89
C ALA A 388 -12.90 -7.12 10.69
N PHE A 389 -11.73 -7.34 10.10
CA PHE A 389 -11.55 -8.34 9.03
C PHE A 389 -11.86 -9.78 9.50
N LEU A 390 -11.55 -10.10 10.76
CA LEU A 390 -11.82 -11.41 11.35
C LEU A 390 -13.27 -11.54 11.85
N ASP A 391 -13.84 -10.43 12.33
CA ASP A 391 -15.14 -10.37 13.01
C ASP A 391 -16.33 -10.16 12.05
N THR A 392 -16.10 -9.55 10.90
CA THR A 392 -17.17 -9.20 9.94
C THR A 392 -17.20 -10.14 8.74
N GLN A 393 -18.37 -10.28 8.08
CA GLN A 393 -18.47 -11.11 6.85
C GLN A 393 -17.53 -10.63 5.74
N ASN A 394 -17.41 -9.32 5.54
CA ASN A 394 -16.55 -8.67 4.55
C ASN A 394 -16.67 -9.22 3.11
N PRO A 395 -17.84 -9.08 2.44
CA PRO A 395 -18.06 -9.54 1.07
C PRO A 395 -17.38 -8.65 0.00
N ILE A 396 -16.10 -8.32 0.21
CA ILE A 396 -15.34 -7.36 -0.60
C ILE A 396 -15.23 -7.78 -2.07
N LEU A 397 -15.04 -9.08 -2.35
CA LEU A 397 -14.98 -9.58 -3.73
C LEU A 397 -16.31 -9.43 -4.46
N GLU A 398 -17.43 -9.63 -3.76
CA GLU A 398 -18.76 -9.38 -4.32
C GLU A 398 -18.95 -7.88 -4.56
N GLY A 399 -18.54 -7.04 -3.60
CA GLY A 399 -18.56 -5.58 -3.74
C GLY A 399 -17.87 -5.11 -5.01
N PHE A 400 -16.62 -5.53 -5.25
CA PHE A 400 -15.91 -5.16 -6.47
C PHE A 400 -16.46 -5.82 -7.74
N TYR A 401 -16.99 -7.04 -7.66
CA TYR A 401 -17.69 -7.64 -8.80
C TYR A 401 -18.91 -6.80 -9.23
N GLN A 402 -19.65 -6.25 -8.25
CA GLN A 402 -20.77 -5.34 -8.51
C GLN A 402 -20.32 -3.95 -8.96
N LEU A 403 -19.24 -3.42 -8.39
CA LEU A 403 -18.67 -2.11 -8.76
C LEU A 403 -18.22 -2.10 -10.22
N ASN A 404 -17.63 -3.19 -10.71
CA ASN A 404 -17.25 -3.39 -12.12
C ASN A 404 -18.44 -3.31 -13.10
N ARG A 405 -19.69 -3.29 -12.60
CA ARG A 405 -20.95 -3.24 -13.37
C ARG A 405 -21.86 -2.09 -12.91
N ALA A 406 -21.35 -1.17 -12.10
CA ALA A 406 -22.12 -0.12 -11.47
C ALA A 406 -22.31 1.11 -12.38
N ASP A 407 -23.16 0.97 -13.38
CA ASP A 407 -23.54 2.02 -14.37
C ASP A 407 -24.39 3.18 -13.82
N THR A 408 -24.71 3.16 -12.53
CA THR A 408 -25.55 4.13 -11.85
C THR A 408 -25.04 4.37 -10.44
N LEU A 409 -25.26 5.58 -9.94
CA LEU A 409 -24.86 5.98 -8.58
C LEU A 409 -25.41 5.05 -7.50
N ALA A 410 -26.66 4.59 -7.65
CA ALA A 410 -27.28 3.64 -6.72
C ALA A 410 -26.59 2.27 -6.70
N LYS A 411 -26.22 1.73 -7.87
CA LYS A 411 -25.45 0.47 -7.94
C LYS A 411 -24.05 0.65 -7.35
N ALA A 412 -23.41 1.79 -7.61
CA ALA A 412 -22.07 2.09 -7.08
C ALA A 412 -22.10 2.18 -5.54
N ARG A 413 -23.10 2.87 -4.97
CA ARG A 413 -23.31 2.92 -3.52
C ARG A 413 -23.56 1.53 -2.91
N ALA A 414 -24.41 0.73 -3.55
CA ALA A 414 -24.71 -0.63 -3.08
C ALA A 414 -23.46 -1.54 -3.10
N ALA A 415 -22.62 -1.40 -4.13
CA ALA A 415 -21.35 -2.09 -4.22
C ALA A 415 -20.35 -1.61 -3.14
N ALA A 416 -20.27 -0.29 -2.91
CA ALA A 416 -19.42 0.30 -1.87
C ALA A 416 -19.80 -0.20 -0.46
N ALA A 417 -21.09 -0.33 -0.17
CA ALA A 417 -21.59 -0.81 1.13
C ALA A 417 -21.18 -2.24 1.50
N LYS A 418 -20.62 -3.02 0.55
CA LYS A 418 -20.11 -4.38 0.77
C LYS A 418 -18.67 -4.44 1.27
N VAL A 419 -17.96 -3.31 1.31
CA VAL A 419 -16.60 -3.22 1.86
C VAL A 419 -16.69 -3.05 3.37
N SER A 420 -16.21 -4.05 4.13
CA SER A 420 -16.15 -3.97 5.60
C SER A 420 -14.76 -3.59 6.10
N ALA A 421 -13.72 -4.30 5.65
CA ALA A 421 -12.31 -4.10 6.03
C ALA A 421 -11.36 -4.55 4.90
N PRO A 422 -10.25 -3.83 4.63
CA PRO A 422 -9.90 -2.55 5.24
C PRO A 422 -10.84 -1.46 4.74
N GLY A 423 -10.86 -0.32 5.44
CA GLY A 423 -11.63 0.82 4.99
C GLY A 423 -11.09 1.47 3.72
N LEU A 424 -11.95 1.68 2.73
CA LEU A 424 -11.62 2.28 1.44
C LEU A 424 -12.51 3.50 1.17
N ASN A 425 -11.91 4.56 0.66
CA ASN A 425 -12.65 5.63 -0.02
C ASN A 425 -12.83 5.22 -1.49
N ILE A 426 -14.08 5.16 -1.95
CA ILE A 426 -14.40 4.90 -3.36
C ILE A 426 -14.83 6.21 -4.00
N VAL A 427 -14.08 6.71 -4.99
CA VAL A 427 -14.43 7.89 -5.80
C VAL A 427 -14.90 7.40 -7.17
N TRP A 428 -16.11 7.75 -7.56
CA TRP A 428 -16.78 7.23 -8.77
C TRP A 428 -17.37 8.37 -9.59
N ALA A 429 -17.44 8.19 -10.91
CA ALA A 429 -18.09 9.10 -11.83
C ALA A 429 -18.66 8.37 -13.05
N ASN A 430 -19.65 8.97 -13.73
CA ASN A 430 -20.22 8.46 -14.97
C ASN A 430 -20.38 9.51 -16.08
N ALA A 431 -20.54 9.04 -17.32
CA ALA A 431 -20.79 9.88 -18.49
C ALA A 431 -22.15 10.59 -18.49
N LYS A 432 -23.08 10.18 -17.61
CA LYS A 432 -24.40 10.80 -17.45
C LYS A 432 -24.36 12.09 -16.61
N GLY A 433 -23.28 12.32 -15.86
CA GLY A 433 -23.06 13.56 -15.11
C GLY A 433 -22.90 13.38 -13.60
N ASP A 434 -23.05 12.16 -13.08
CA ASP A 434 -22.96 11.88 -11.66
C ASP A 434 -21.51 11.75 -11.19
N ILE A 435 -21.24 12.24 -9.98
CA ILE A 435 -20.02 11.99 -9.22
C ILE A 435 -20.38 11.57 -7.79
N GLY A 436 -19.59 10.65 -7.23
CA GLY A 436 -19.83 10.11 -5.89
C GLY A 436 -18.53 9.81 -5.15
N TRP A 437 -18.59 9.89 -3.83
CA TRP A 437 -17.56 9.45 -2.91
C TRP A 437 -18.22 8.77 -1.70
N TRP A 438 -17.70 7.60 -1.31
CA TRP A 438 -18.14 6.90 -0.10
C TRP A 438 -16.93 6.43 0.70
N ALA A 439 -16.93 6.73 2.00
CA ALA A 439 -16.04 6.10 2.96
C ALA A 439 -16.60 4.72 3.33
N ALA A 440 -16.06 3.67 2.70
CA ALA A 440 -16.58 2.32 2.75
C ALA A 440 -15.83 1.46 3.77
N ALA A 441 -16.49 1.18 4.88
CA ALA A 441 -16.03 0.33 5.98
C ALA A 441 -17.22 -0.07 6.86
N GLN A 442 -17.05 -1.13 7.67
CA GLN A 442 -17.88 -1.37 8.85
C GLN A 442 -17.26 -0.70 10.07
N LEU A 443 -17.78 0.46 10.45
CA LEU A 443 -17.25 1.25 11.57
C LEU A 443 -17.77 0.69 12.90
N PRO A 444 -16.89 0.21 13.80
CA PRO A 444 -17.32 -0.34 15.08
C PRO A 444 -17.82 0.77 16.01
N ILE A 445 -18.85 0.45 16.78
CA ILE A 445 -19.27 1.25 17.92
C ILE A 445 -18.29 0.93 19.05
N ARG A 446 -17.74 1.97 19.67
CA ARG A 446 -16.88 1.86 20.86
C ARG A 446 -17.59 2.48 22.07
N PRO A 447 -17.31 2.04 23.31
CA PRO A 447 -17.85 2.67 24.50
C PRO A 447 -17.49 4.16 24.55
N ALA A 448 -18.34 4.96 25.20
CA ALA A 448 -18.18 6.40 25.24
C ALA A 448 -16.89 6.82 25.95
N GLY A 449 -16.12 7.71 25.32
CA GLY A 449 -14.87 8.20 25.89
C GLY A 449 -13.75 7.16 25.89
N ILE A 450 -13.75 6.21 24.95
CA ILE A 450 -12.60 5.33 24.70
C ILE A 450 -11.85 5.84 23.47
N ASN A 451 -10.55 6.11 23.61
CA ASN A 451 -9.69 6.43 22.48
C ASN A 451 -8.92 5.17 22.07
N PRO A 452 -9.23 4.59 20.90
CA PRO A 452 -8.60 3.34 20.44
C PRO A 452 -7.20 3.56 19.85
N GLY A 453 -6.68 4.80 19.83
CA GLY A 453 -5.27 5.07 19.57
C GLY A 453 -4.32 4.60 20.70
N PHE A 454 -4.84 3.93 21.72
CA PHE A 454 -4.07 3.30 22.80
C PHE A 454 -4.44 1.83 22.94
N ILE A 455 -3.52 1.06 23.50
CA ILE A 455 -3.80 -0.31 23.95
C ILE A 455 -4.92 -0.24 25.00
N LEU A 456 -5.95 -1.06 24.80
CA LEU A 456 -7.16 -1.11 25.64
C LEU A 456 -7.01 -2.11 26.78
N ASP A 457 -7.65 -1.85 27.93
CA ASP A 457 -7.67 -2.76 29.07
C ASP A 457 -8.77 -3.82 28.91
N GLY A 458 -8.37 -5.07 28.61
CA GLY A 458 -9.27 -6.21 28.42
C GLY A 458 -10.01 -6.65 29.69
N SER A 459 -9.67 -6.12 30.86
CA SER A 459 -10.42 -6.41 32.10
C SER A 459 -11.66 -5.53 32.32
N THR A 460 -11.87 -4.56 31.43
CA THR A 460 -12.91 -3.54 31.52
C THR A 460 -13.72 -3.46 30.22
N GLU A 461 -14.78 -2.66 30.21
CA GLU A 461 -15.62 -2.45 29.02
C GLU A 461 -14.88 -1.76 27.85
N GLN A 462 -13.65 -1.26 28.04
CA GLN A 462 -12.87 -0.60 26.99
C GLN A 462 -12.73 -1.45 25.73
N ALA A 463 -12.55 -2.76 25.89
CA ALA A 463 -12.36 -3.71 24.81
C ALA A 463 -13.66 -4.07 24.06
N ASP A 464 -14.83 -3.76 24.63
CA ASP A 464 -16.13 -4.18 24.10
C ASP A 464 -16.42 -3.58 22.72
N LYS A 465 -17.14 -4.36 21.89
CA LYS A 465 -17.62 -3.97 20.56
C LYS A 465 -19.12 -4.19 20.47
N PRO A 466 -19.96 -3.24 20.95
CA PRO A 466 -21.41 -3.43 20.99
C PRO A 466 -22.08 -3.66 19.63
N GLY A 467 -21.41 -3.31 18.53
CA GLY A 467 -21.88 -3.52 17.17
C GLY A 467 -21.20 -2.59 16.18
N PHE A 468 -21.83 -2.38 15.03
CA PHE A 468 -21.33 -1.52 13.96
C PHE A 468 -22.37 -0.49 13.58
N TYR A 469 -21.91 0.69 13.14
CA TYR A 469 -22.78 1.69 12.54
C TYR A 469 -23.31 1.20 11.18
N PRO A 470 -24.54 1.56 10.79
CA PRO A 470 -25.03 1.28 9.44
C PRO A 470 -24.25 2.11 8.42
N PHE A 471 -24.02 1.56 7.22
CA PHE A 471 -23.26 2.25 6.15
C PHE A 471 -23.79 3.66 5.82
N SER A 472 -25.09 3.92 5.99
CA SER A 472 -25.68 5.25 5.80
C SER A 472 -25.16 6.32 6.77
N ALA A 473 -24.54 5.93 7.87
CA ALA A 473 -23.88 6.83 8.82
C ALA A 473 -22.45 7.18 8.43
N ASN A 474 -21.84 6.43 7.51
CA ASN A 474 -20.47 6.70 7.04
C ASN A 474 -20.42 8.04 6.28
N PRO A 475 -19.28 8.75 6.33
CA PRO A 475 -19.03 9.89 5.46
C PRO A 475 -19.21 9.53 3.98
N GLN A 476 -19.98 10.34 3.27
CA GLN A 476 -20.26 10.14 1.86
C GLN A 476 -20.72 11.45 1.23
N GLU A 477 -20.49 11.57 -0.07
CA GLU A 477 -20.89 12.72 -0.87
C GLU A 477 -21.31 12.28 -2.26
N GLU A 478 -22.43 12.82 -2.73
CA GLU A 478 -22.96 12.52 -4.05
C GLU A 478 -23.45 13.80 -4.69
N ASN A 479 -22.97 14.06 -5.91
CA ASN A 479 -23.31 15.26 -6.68
C ASN A 479 -23.30 16.56 -5.84
N PRO A 480 -22.23 16.85 -5.07
CA PRO A 480 -22.23 18.01 -4.19
C PRO A 480 -22.31 19.30 -4.99
N ALA A 481 -23.01 20.31 -4.46
CA ALA A 481 -23.24 21.58 -5.15
C ALA A 481 -21.95 22.32 -5.58
N ARG A 482 -20.82 22.06 -4.90
CA ARG A 482 -19.50 22.60 -5.26
C ARG A 482 -18.94 22.02 -6.57
N GLY A 483 -19.51 20.92 -7.06
CA GLY A 483 -19.19 20.32 -8.36
C GLY A 483 -17.90 19.50 -8.41
N TYR A 484 -17.36 19.07 -7.27
CA TYR A 484 -16.22 18.15 -7.19
C TYR A 484 -16.20 17.39 -5.86
N VAL A 485 -15.60 16.21 -5.86
CA VAL A 485 -15.23 15.41 -4.68
C VAL A 485 -13.71 15.21 -4.70
N VAL A 486 -13.10 15.10 -3.52
CA VAL A 486 -11.65 14.87 -3.38
C VAL A 486 -11.39 13.99 -2.17
N SER A 487 -10.46 13.04 -2.30
CA SER A 487 -9.95 12.23 -1.22
C SER A 487 -8.43 12.19 -1.28
N ALA A 488 -7.79 12.39 -0.13
CA ALA A 488 -6.34 12.33 0.05
C ALA A 488 -5.97 11.73 1.42
N ASN A 489 -6.78 10.76 1.87
CA ASN A 489 -6.62 10.00 3.12
C ASN A 489 -6.68 10.82 4.43
N ALA A 490 -6.99 12.12 4.35
CA ALA A 490 -7.27 12.91 5.54
C ALA A 490 -8.58 12.46 6.20
N GLN A 491 -8.69 12.65 7.51
CA GLN A 491 -9.89 12.33 8.27
C GLN A 491 -11.09 13.11 7.72
N PRO A 492 -12.17 12.44 7.28
CA PRO A 492 -13.37 13.12 6.83
C PRO A 492 -14.22 13.59 8.00
N ALA A 493 -15.04 14.60 7.75
CA ALA A 493 -16.06 15.01 8.69
C ALA A 493 -17.18 13.96 8.79
N SER A 494 -17.61 13.69 10.01
CA SER A 494 -18.72 12.78 10.29
C SER A 494 -20.07 13.46 10.00
N PRO A 495 -20.96 12.86 9.17
CA PRO A 495 -22.26 13.44 8.86
C PRO A 495 -23.25 13.34 10.04
N THR A 496 -23.01 12.44 10.99
CA THR A 496 -23.86 12.19 12.16
C THR A 496 -23.27 12.73 13.46
N GLY A 497 -22.03 13.23 13.43
CA GLY A 497 -21.26 13.60 14.62
C GLY A 497 -20.62 12.43 15.36
N MET A 498 -20.76 11.19 14.86
CA MET A 498 -20.02 10.05 15.41
C MET A 498 -18.51 10.23 15.26
N GLU A 499 -17.75 9.80 16.26
CA GLU A 499 -16.29 9.75 16.17
C GLU A 499 -15.87 8.69 15.15
N ILE A 500 -14.84 9.01 14.37
CA ILE A 500 -14.24 8.09 13.41
C ILE A 500 -12.73 8.07 13.68
N PRO A 501 -12.28 7.38 14.74
CA PRO A 501 -10.86 7.21 15.01
C PRO A 501 -10.15 6.55 13.84
N GLY A 502 -8.86 6.80 13.69
CA GLY A 502 -8.08 6.30 12.57
C GLY A 502 -6.67 6.85 12.53
N TYR A 503 -5.92 6.34 11.56
CA TYR A 503 -4.50 6.61 11.35
C TYR A 503 -4.29 7.48 10.11
N TYR A 504 -5.05 8.58 10.05
CA TYR A 504 -5.18 9.41 8.86
C TYR A 504 -3.89 10.16 8.53
N ASN A 505 -3.64 10.35 7.23
CA ASN A 505 -2.58 11.23 6.77
C ASN A 505 -2.90 12.70 7.11
N LEU A 506 -1.87 13.53 7.24
CA LEU A 506 -2.05 14.97 7.41
C LEU A 506 -2.96 15.58 6.34
N ALA A 507 -3.77 16.54 6.78
CA ALA A 507 -4.71 17.23 5.91
C ALA A 507 -4.05 18.07 4.81
N ASP A 508 -2.77 18.44 4.95
CA ASP A 508 -2.04 19.34 4.03
C ASP A 508 -2.21 19.02 2.55
N ARG A 509 -1.97 17.76 2.16
CA ARG A 509 -2.10 17.35 0.75
C ARG A 509 -3.55 17.48 0.27
N GLY A 510 -4.51 17.07 1.10
CA GLY A 510 -5.94 17.23 0.82
C GLY A 510 -6.37 18.70 0.74
N GLN A 511 -5.83 19.56 1.61
CA GLN A 511 -6.07 21.00 1.60
C GLN A 511 -5.49 21.66 0.35
N GLN A 512 -4.28 21.25 -0.09
CA GLN A 512 -3.65 21.74 -1.31
C GLN A 512 -4.45 21.35 -2.56
N LEU A 513 -4.92 20.10 -2.63
CA LEU A 513 -5.81 19.65 -3.70
C LEU A 513 -7.14 20.40 -3.67
N ASN A 514 -7.76 20.53 -2.50
CA ASN A 514 -9.02 21.24 -2.35
C ASN A 514 -8.90 22.73 -2.70
N ALA A 515 -7.81 23.40 -2.31
CA ALA A 515 -7.57 24.80 -2.64
C ALA A 515 -7.56 25.02 -4.15
N GLN A 516 -6.79 24.20 -4.88
CA GLN A 516 -6.73 24.27 -6.35
C GLN A 516 -8.05 23.87 -7.00
N LEU A 517 -8.63 22.73 -6.59
CA LEU A 517 -9.91 22.25 -7.09
C LEU A 517 -11.04 23.24 -6.81
N SER A 518 -10.99 24.06 -5.75
CA SER A 518 -12.05 25.02 -5.44
C SER A 518 -12.08 26.27 -6.34
N ASP A 519 -11.01 26.52 -7.10
CA ASP A 519 -10.92 27.70 -7.98
C ASP A 519 -11.97 27.64 -9.09
N LYS A 520 -12.94 28.54 -9.04
CA LYS A 520 -14.05 28.62 -10.01
C LYS A 520 -13.64 29.21 -11.35
N SER A 521 -12.47 29.84 -11.45
CA SER A 521 -11.93 30.36 -12.70
C SER A 521 -11.34 29.25 -13.58
N VAL A 522 -10.97 28.11 -12.98
CA VAL A 522 -10.42 26.96 -13.69
C VAL A 522 -11.55 26.10 -14.27
N LYS A 523 -11.46 25.84 -15.57
CA LYS A 523 -12.21 24.77 -16.24
C LYS A 523 -11.28 23.58 -16.42
N TRP A 524 -11.63 22.48 -15.76
CA TRP A 524 -10.79 21.29 -15.67
C TRP A 524 -10.82 20.46 -16.96
N ASP A 525 -9.66 19.91 -17.31
CA ASP A 525 -9.44 18.95 -18.39
C ASP A 525 -8.33 17.98 -17.97
N VAL A 526 -7.95 17.05 -18.85
CA VAL A 526 -6.88 16.09 -18.57
C VAL A 526 -5.53 16.77 -18.32
N ASN A 527 -5.22 17.86 -19.02
CA ASN A 527 -3.92 18.54 -18.93
C ASN A 527 -3.72 19.22 -17.58
N ASN A 528 -4.70 20.00 -17.11
CA ASN A 528 -4.57 20.65 -15.80
C ASN A 528 -4.80 19.68 -14.62
N SER A 529 -5.53 18.57 -14.84
CA SER A 529 -5.61 17.49 -13.86
C SER A 529 -4.27 16.75 -13.73
N GLN A 530 -3.57 16.51 -14.84
CA GLN A 530 -2.20 15.96 -14.83
C GLN A 530 -1.24 16.88 -14.07
N ALA A 531 -1.28 18.18 -14.35
CA ALA A 531 -0.45 19.16 -13.62
C ALA A 531 -0.73 19.17 -12.11
N LEU A 532 -2.00 19.01 -11.71
CA LEU A 532 -2.39 18.89 -10.30
C LEU A 532 -1.80 17.62 -9.66
N GLN A 533 -1.89 16.48 -10.36
CA GLN A 533 -1.37 15.18 -9.94
C GLN A 533 0.16 15.22 -9.75
N LEU A 534 0.86 15.99 -10.59
CA LEU A 534 2.32 16.17 -10.57
C LEU A 534 2.80 17.31 -9.67
N GLY A 535 1.90 18.00 -8.95
CA GLY A 535 2.25 19.12 -8.08
C GLY A 535 3.21 18.72 -6.95
N THR A 536 4.25 19.52 -6.73
CA THR A 536 5.33 19.25 -5.76
C THR A 536 5.41 20.26 -4.61
N THR A 537 4.35 21.06 -4.40
CA THR A 537 4.35 22.13 -3.39
C THR A 537 3.39 21.84 -2.24
N THR A 538 3.83 22.14 -1.02
CA THR A 538 3.05 22.00 0.21
C THR A 538 3.38 23.11 1.20
N ALA A 539 2.43 23.45 2.08
CA ALA A 539 2.66 24.40 3.17
C ALA A 539 3.31 23.78 4.42
N PHE A 540 3.48 22.44 4.46
CA PHE A 540 3.99 21.71 5.62
C PHE A 540 5.34 22.25 6.11
N GLY A 541 6.35 22.27 5.23
CA GLY A 541 7.70 22.74 5.58
C GLY A 541 7.76 24.21 6.01
N PRO A 542 7.21 25.15 5.22
CA PRO A 542 7.09 26.54 5.63
C PRO A 542 6.39 26.74 6.98
N ARG A 543 5.29 26.02 7.26
CA ARG A 543 4.56 26.10 8.53
C ARG A 543 5.42 25.60 9.71
N LEU A 544 6.14 24.50 9.54
CA LEU A 544 7.03 23.95 10.56
C LEU A 544 8.22 24.89 10.83
N LEU A 545 8.80 25.48 9.79
CA LEU A 545 9.95 26.37 9.89
C LEU A 545 9.60 27.71 10.54
N ALA A 546 8.41 28.27 10.27
CA ALA A 546 8.02 29.61 10.72
C ALA A 546 8.34 29.92 12.20
N PRO A 547 7.96 29.08 13.19
CA PRO A 547 8.30 29.33 14.59
C PRO A 547 9.77 29.02 14.95
N LEU A 548 10.49 28.26 14.13
CA LEU A 548 11.90 27.90 14.34
C LEU A 548 12.87 28.93 13.73
N LEU A 549 12.46 29.69 12.71
CA LEU A 549 13.32 30.67 12.03
C LEU A 549 13.92 31.73 12.98
N PRO A 550 13.19 32.33 13.94
CA PRO A 550 13.79 33.24 14.91
C PRO A 550 14.88 32.58 15.75
N VAL A 551 14.66 31.33 16.15
CA VAL A 551 15.62 30.53 16.93
C VAL A 551 16.86 30.21 16.09
N LEU A 552 16.67 29.78 14.84
CA LEU A 552 17.77 29.52 13.90
C LEU A 552 18.64 30.77 13.68
N ARG A 553 18.01 31.94 13.45
CA ARG A 553 18.72 33.22 13.33
C ARG A 553 19.47 33.62 14.60
N GLU A 554 18.97 33.21 15.76
CA GLU A 554 19.65 33.43 17.04
C GLU A 554 20.86 32.50 17.19
N VAL A 555 20.73 31.20 16.92
CA VAL A 555 21.77 30.21 17.26
C VAL A 555 22.83 30.03 16.17
N VAL A 556 22.51 30.33 14.90
CA VAL A 556 23.44 30.25 13.78
C VAL A 556 24.21 31.55 13.65
N LYS A 557 25.54 31.50 13.85
CA LYS A 557 26.41 32.69 13.84
C LYS A 557 27.30 32.80 12.59
N ASP A 558 27.55 31.68 11.91
CA ASP A 558 28.37 31.66 10.71
C ASP A 558 27.65 32.36 9.53
N PRO A 559 28.27 33.36 8.86
CA PRO A 559 27.62 34.08 7.77
C PRO A 559 27.23 33.22 6.56
N ALA A 560 27.97 32.14 6.27
CA ALA A 560 27.62 31.25 5.16
C ALA A 560 26.41 30.38 5.52
N GLN A 561 26.33 29.89 6.76
CA GLN A 561 25.16 29.16 7.25
C GLN A 561 23.92 30.05 7.38
N LEU A 562 24.07 31.32 7.79
CA LEU A 562 22.95 32.26 7.84
C LEU A 562 22.31 32.48 6.46
N LYS A 563 23.08 32.44 5.36
CA LYS A 563 22.50 32.47 4.01
C LYS A 563 21.59 31.27 3.74
N LEU A 564 21.95 30.09 4.23
CA LEU A 564 21.11 28.89 4.13
C LEU A 564 19.83 29.02 4.96
N VAL A 565 19.91 29.62 6.16
CA VAL A 565 18.73 29.93 6.98
C VAL A 565 17.78 30.89 6.24
N GLU A 566 18.31 31.96 5.64
CA GLU A 566 17.48 32.89 4.86
C GLU A 566 16.94 32.27 3.58
N GLN A 567 17.69 31.36 2.96
CA GLN A 567 17.19 30.58 1.83
C GLN A 567 15.98 29.72 2.25
N LEU A 568 16.04 29.02 3.38
CA LEU A 568 14.89 28.30 3.95
C LEU A 568 13.74 29.25 4.31
N ALA A 569 14.03 30.43 4.84
CA ALA A 569 13.00 31.42 5.17
C ALA A 569 12.23 31.92 3.93
N SER A 570 12.88 31.90 2.76
CA SER A 570 12.27 32.26 1.47
C SER A 570 11.63 31.08 0.71
N TRP A 571 11.86 29.85 1.19
CA TRP A 571 11.41 28.64 0.50
C TRP A 571 9.88 28.53 0.54
N LYS A 572 9.30 28.16 -0.61
CA LYS A 572 7.85 28.08 -0.79
C LYS A 572 7.28 26.69 -0.51
N GLY A 573 8.12 25.73 -0.10
CA GLY A 573 7.69 24.36 0.17
C GLY A 573 7.60 23.47 -1.06
N ASP A 574 8.38 23.75 -2.12
CA ASP A 574 8.44 22.99 -3.36
C ASP A 574 9.63 22.00 -3.43
N TYR A 575 9.40 20.89 -4.14
CA TYR A 575 10.33 19.75 -4.26
C TYR A 575 10.72 19.40 -5.72
N PRO A 576 11.20 20.36 -6.55
CA PRO A 576 11.85 20.02 -7.81
C PRO A 576 13.22 19.35 -7.58
N LEU A 577 13.74 18.66 -8.61
CA LEU A 577 14.99 17.89 -8.52
C LEU A 577 16.21 18.73 -8.09
N ASP A 578 16.24 20.01 -8.45
CA ASP A 578 17.35 20.93 -8.17
C ASP A 578 17.19 21.70 -6.84
N SER A 579 16.18 21.37 -6.02
CA SER A 579 15.89 22.10 -4.77
C SER A 579 16.90 21.81 -3.66
N THR A 580 17.79 22.78 -3.40
CA THR A 580 18.65 22.77 -2.21
C THR A 580 17.86 22.95 -0.92
N SER A 581 16.79 23.76 -0.95
CA SER A 581 15.97 24.04 0.23
C SER A 581 15.22 22.80 0.71
N ALA A 582 14.70 21.98 -0.20
CA ALA A 582 14.07 20.70 0.14
C ALA A 582 15.06 19.76 0.84
N THR A 583 16.26 19.59 0.28
CA THR A 583 17.33 18.77 0.91
C THR A 583 17.67 19.26 2.30
N LEU A 584 17.91 20.55 2.46
CA LEU A 584 18.28 21.12 3.75
C LEU A 584 17.14 20.99 4.77
N PHE A 585 15.90 21.26 4.36
CA PHE A 585 14.73 21.11 5.22
C PHE A 585 14.53 19.66 5.68
N ASN A 586 14.58 18.68 4.77
CA ASN A 586 14.36 17.28 5.12
C ASN A 586 15.44 16.73 6.05
N GLN A 587 16.71 17.12 5.86
CA GLN A 587 17.76 16.75 6.81
C GLN A 587 17.59 17.44 8.17
N PHE A 588 17.15 18.70 8.18
CA PHE A 588 16.85 19.41 9.42
C PHE A 588 15.64 18.81 10.15
N LEU A 589 14.61 18.38 9.42
CA LEU A 589 13.43 17.73 9.95
C LEU A 589 13.78 16.45 10.72
N PHE A 590 14.57 15.57 10.11
CA PHE A 590 15.02 14.34 10.76
C PHE A 590 15.86 14.66 12.01
N ASN A 591 16.84 15.55 11.90
CA ASN A 591 17.71 15.85 13.04
C ASN A 591 17.00 16.61 14.16
N LEU A 592 15.93 17.36 13.85
CA LEU A 592 15.06 17.96 14.85
C LEU A 592 14.23 16.89 15.57
N ALA A 593 13.68 15.91 14.83
CA ALA A 593 12.97 14.78 15.41
C ALA A 593 13.91 13.94 16.31
N ASP A 594 15.11 13.65 15.83
CA ASP A 594 16.15 12.94 16.57
C ASP A 594 16.51 13.67 17.87
N ALA A 595 16.90 14.94 17.78
CA ALA A 595 17.31 15.72 18.95
C ALA A 595 16.18 15.93 19.99
N ALA A 596 14.91 15.95 19.57
CA ALA A 596 13.77 16.17 20.47
C ALA A 596 13.18 14.87 21.05
N PHE A 597 13.06 13.81 20.23
CA PHE A 597 12.33 12.61 20.60
C PHE A 597 13.24 11.46 21.04
N HIS A 598 14.38 11.26 20.37
CA HIS A 598 15.26 10.12 20.61
C HIS A 598 15.76 10.00 22.06
N PRO A 599 16.18 11.09 22.75
CA PRO A 599 16.65 11.01 24.14
C PRO A 599 15.64 10.41 25.13
N LYS A 600 14.33 10.56 24.87
CA LYS A 600 13.25 10.09 25.75
C LYS A 600 12.63 8.78 25.30
N LEU A 601 12.62 8.51 23.99
CA LEU A 601 12.05 7.30 23.42
C LEU A 601 13.06 6.14 23.31
N GLY A 602 14.36 6.45 23.26
CA GLY A 602 15.39 5.47 22.91
C GLY A 602 15.25 4.92 21.49
N ASP A 603 16.17 4.05 21.08
CA ASP A 603 16.27 3.57 19.69
C ASP A 603 14.98 2.90 19.20
N GLY A 604 14.37 2.06 20.03
CA GLY A 604 13.20 1.26 19.68
C GLY A 604 11.96 2.12 19.38
N MET A 605 11.51 2.91 20.36
CA MET A 605 10.30 3.71 20.18
C MET A 605 10.52 4.91 19.27
N PHE A 606 11.74 5.44 19.17
CA PHE A 606 12.04 6.48 18.18
C PHE A 606 11.95 5.93 16.76
N LYS A 607 12.50 4.74 16.49
CA LYS A 607 12.32 4.07 15.20
C LYS A 607 10.85 3.80 14.88
N THR A 608 10.05 3.38 15.87
CA THR A 608 8.59 3.23 15.69
C THR A 608 7.91 4.55 15.40
N LEU A 609 8.27 5.65 16.09
CA LEU A 609 7.72 6.98 15.82
C LEU A 609 7.94 7.39 14.36
N LEU A 610 9.13 7.17 13.81
CA LEU A 610 9.47 7.50 12.43
C LEU A 610 8.66 6.73 11.38
N THR A 611 7.97 5.64 11.75
CA THR A 611 7.11 4.83 10.86
C THR A 611 5.61 5.08 11.06
N THR A 612 5.23 6.03 11.92
CA THR A 612 3.83 6.34 12.21
C THR A 612 3.39 7.66 11.60
N ARG A 613 2.09 7.81 11.30
CA ARG A 613 1.50 9.07 10.82
C ARG A 613 1.40 10.16 11.89
N VAL A 614 1.51 9.79 13.17
CA VAL A 614 1.39 10.75 14.27
C VAL A 614 2.58 11.71 14.34
N ILE A 615 3.75 11.33 13.79
CA ILE A 615 4.92 12.23 13.72
C ILE A 615 4.66 13.44 12.83
N ASP A 616 3.88 13.26 11.77
CA ASP A 616 3.58 14.30 10.79
C ASP A 616 2.81 15.44 11.48
N ALA A 617 1.87 15.12 12.38
CA ALA A 617 1.17 16.11 13.22
C ALA A 617 2.07 16.63 14.36
N ALA A 618 2.90 15.77 14.95
CA ALA A 618 3.74 16.09 16.10
C ALA A 618 4.79 17.17 15.81
N LEU A 619 5.47 17.08 14.68
CA LEU A 619 6.60 17.98 14.38
C LEU A 619 6.21 19.45 14.22
N PRO A 620 5.18 19.84 13.45
CA PRO A 620 4.69 21.22 13.41
C PRO A 620 4.17 21.71 14.77
N ARG A 621 3.50 20.85 15.55
CA ARG A 621 2.99 21.21 16.89
C ARG A 621 4.10 21.40 17.90
N LEU A 622 5.14 20.56 17.87
CA LEU A 622 6.36 20.74 18.64
C LEU A 622 7.00 22.08 18.29
N ALA A 623 7.21 22.36 17.01
CA ALA A 623 7.76 23.63 16.54
C ALA A 623 6.91 24.83 17.00
N ALA A 624 5.59 24.71 17.07
CA ALA A 624 4.71 25.78 17.54
C ALA A 624 4.65 25.94 19.07
N THR A 625 5.22 25.01 19.85
CA THR A 625 5.09 24.97 21.32
C THR A 625 6.47 25.17 22.00
N PRO A 626 6.88 26.43 22.30
CA PRO A 626 8.22 26.72 22.81
C PRO A 626 8.56 26.09 24.17
N ASP A 627 7.55 25.83 24.98
CA ASP A 627 7.60 25.27 26.33
C ASP A 627 7.26 23.77 26.38
N SER A 628 7.26 23.09 25.23
CA SER A 628 7.04 21.65 25.13
C SER A 628 8.05 20.87 25.98
N PRO A 629 7.62 19.82 26.72
CA PRO A 629 8.52 19.00 27.51
C PRO A 629 9.50 18.17 26.64
N TRP A 630 9.25 18.08 25.33
CA TRP A 630 10.13 17.43 24.36
C TRP A 630 11.44 18.19 24.07
N TRP A 631 11.56 19.47 24.44
CA TRP A 631 12.81 20.22 24.22
C TRP A 631 13.94 19.85 25.18
N ASP A 632 13.65 19.08 26.24
CA ASP A 632 14.60 18.65 27.27
C ASP A 632 15.51 19.78 27.81
N GLY A 633 14.94 20.97 28.00
CA GLY A 633 15.66 22.18 28.38
C GLY A 633 15.31 23.37 27.50
N LYS A 634 16.31 24.08 26.99
CA LYS A 634 16.09 25.23 26.10
C LYS A 634 15.94 24.75 24.66
N ARG A 635 14.78 25.04 24.06
CA ARG A 635 14.52 24.83 22.62
C ARG A 635 15.66 25.28 21.70
N ALA A 636 16.33 26.38 22.03
CA ALA A 636 17.46 26.90 21.25
C ALA A 636 18.61 25.89 21.14
N ASP A 637 18.90 25.14 22.20
CA ASP A 637 19.99 24.17 22.23
C ASP A 637 19.66 22.96 21.33
N THR A 638 18.43 22.44 21.40
CA THR A 638 17.93 21.36 20.53
C THR A 638 17.95 21.76 19.05
N VAL A 639 17.46 22.97 18.74
CA VAL A 639 17.43 23.49 17.36
C VAL A 639 18.83 23.69 16.81
N LYS A 640 19.76 24.18 17.64
CA LYS A 640 21.17 24.33 17.26
C LYS A 640 21.81 22.97 16.98
N LEU A 641 21.61 21.99 17.86
CA LEU A 641 22.13 20.64 17.70
C LEU A 641 21.63 20.00 16.40
N ALA A 642 20.33 20.10 16.14
CA ALA A 642 19.72 19.61 14.91
C ALA A 642 20.36 20.23 13.66
N TRP A 643 20.50 21.56 13.64
CA TRP A 643 21.11 22.31 12.55
C TRP A 643 22.57 21.92 12.29
N ASP A 644 23.40 21.88 13.34
CA ASP A 644 24.81 21.50 13.24
C ASP A 644 24.96 20.08 12.67
N ASN A 645 24.17 19.14 13.19
CA ASN A 645 24.15 17.76 12.71
C ASN A 645 23.70 17.69 11.24
N SER A 646 22.78 18.56 10.81
CA SER A 646 22.25 18.52 9.44
C SER A 646 23.31 18.94 8.44
N LEU A 647 24.05 20.02 8.73
CA LEU A 647 25.13 20.47 7.88
C LEU A 647 26.30 19.48 7.87
N ALA A 648 26.63 18.88 9.01
CA ALA A 648 27.66 17.85 9.08
C ALA A 648 27.32 16.64 8.21
N HIS A 649 26.07 16.18 8.28
CA HIS A 649 25.58 15.06 7.48
C HIS A 649 25.58 15.38 5.98
N LEU A 650 24.99 16.51 5.58
CA LEU A 650 24.93 16.88 4.15
C LEU A 650 26.31 17.07 3.55
N LYS A 651 27.29 17.62 4.29
CA LYS A 651 28.68 17.72 3.81
C LYS A 651 29.32 16.35 3.61
N ALA A 652 29.12 15.44 4.56
CA ALA A 652 29.66 14.08 4.46
C ALA A 652 29.03 13.28 3.31
N THR A 653 27.75 13.50 3.02
CA THR A 653 27.00 12.73 2.01
C THR A 653 27.07 13.34 0.61
N LEU A 654 26.96 14.66 0.48
CA LEU A 654 26.80 15.37 -0.80
C LEU A 654 27.95 16.35 -1.11
N GLY A 655 28.94 16.46 -0.23
CA GLY A 655 30.11 17.34 -0.38
C GLY A 655 29.95 18.71 0.26
N ASP A 656 31.05 19.47 0.30
CA ASP A 656 31.14 20.73 1.07
C ASP A 656 30.39 21.92 0.47
N ASP A 657 30.06 21.89 -0.83
CA ASP A 657 29.37 22.97 -1.54
C ASP A 657 27.84 22.78 -1.49
N PRO A 658 27.08 23.66 -0.80
CA PRO A 658 25.62 23.58 -0.74
C PRO A 658 24.91 23.62 -2.10
N SER A 659 25.55 24.15 -3.15
CA SER A 659 24.99 24.13 -4.50
C SER A 659 24.79 22.71 -5.07
N GLN A 660 25.53 21.73 -4.52
CA GLN A 660 25.46 20.32 -4.90
C GLN A 660 24.44 19.54 -4.07
N TRP A 661 23.81 20.15 -3.06
CA TRP A 661 22.80 19.50 -2.21
C TRP A 661 21.43 19.45 -2.89
N GLN A 662 21.39 19.03 -4.15
CA GLN A 662 20.17 18.97 -4.96
C GLN A 662 19.28 17.79 -4.53
N TRP A 663 17.98 18.03 -4.42
CA TRP A 663 17.00 17.04 -3.98
C TRP A 663 17.12 15.72 -4.74
N GLY A 664 17.16 15.77 -6.08
CA GLY A 664 17.23 14.60 -6.95
C GLY A 664 18.51 13.78 -6.84
N THR A 665 19.56 14.30 -6.19
CA THR A 665 20.79 13.54 -5.90
C THR A 665 20.60 12.62 -4.70
N ALA A 666 19.84 13.07 -3.69
CA ALA A 666 19.60 12.32 -2.47
C ALA A 666 18.27 11.57 -2.49
N HIS A 667 17.30 12.03 -3.27
CA HIS A 667 15.94 11.49 -3.36
C HIS A 667 15.74 10.76 -4.70
N THR A 668 15.88 9.44 -4.65
CA THR A 668 15.92 8.59 -5.86
C THR A 668 15.01 7.38 -5.73
N LEU A 669 14.34 7.02 -6.83
CA LEU A 669 13.51 5.84 -6.95
C LEU A 669 14.29 4.68 -7.59
N THR A 670 14.38 3.57 -6.87
CA THR A 670 14.77 2.27 -7.44
C THR A 670 13.64 1.29 -7.21
N HIS A 671 13.09 0.72 -8.28
CA HIS A 671 12.10 -0.34 -8.18
C HIS A 671 12.80 -1.65 -7.86
N GLY A 672 12.52 -2.21 -6.68
CA GLY A 672 13.15 -3.44 -6.20
C GLY A 672 12.39 -4.69 -6.63
N HIS A 673 13.14 -5.70 -7.10
CA HIS A 673 12.64 -7.07 -7.26
C HIS A 673 13.05 -7.93 -6.04
N PRO A 674 12.25 -8.90 -5.58
CA PRO A 674 12.60 -9.75 -4.43
C PRO A 674 13.98 -10.42 -4.52
N LEU A 675 14.36 -10.94 -5.70
CA LEU A 675 15.71 -11.49 -5.92
C LEU A 675 16.79 -10.40 -5.98
N GLY A 676 16.44 -9.19 -6.41
CA GLY A 676 17.33 -8.04 -6.50
C GLY A 676 17.66 -7.41 -5.15
N MET A 677 17.09 -7.90 -4.04
CA MET A 677 17.52 -7.50 -2.70
C MET A 677 18.92 -8.02 -2.34
N GLN A 678 19.41 -9.05 -3.03
CA GLN A 678 20.74 -9.63 -2.80
C GLN A 678 21.73 -9.14 -3.84
N LYS A 679 22.80 -8.45 -3.43
CA LYS A 679 23.86 -8.03 -4.36
C LYS A 679 24.67 -9.25 -4.84
N PRO A 680 25.06 -9.35 -6.14
CA PRO A 680 24.90 -8.35 -7.20
C PRO A 680 23.65 -8.53 -8.08
N LEU A 681 22.63 -9.29 -7.64
CA LEU A 681 21.40 -9.52 -8.41
C LEU A 681 20.55 -8.24 -8.55
N ASP A 682 20.76 -7.25 -7.69
CA ASP A 682 20.21 -5.91 -7.81
C ASP A 682 20.42 -5.31 -9.21
N LYS A 683 21.60 -5.53 -9.80
CA LYS A 683 21.93 -5.02 -11.15
C LYS A 683 21.18 -5.69 -12.29
N LEU A 684 20.55 -6.83 -12.03
CA LEU A 684 19.86 -7.63 -13.04
C LEU A 684 18.35 -7.43 -12.99
N PHE A 685 17.80 -7.34 -11.77
CA PHE A 685 16.35 -7.35 -11.57
C PHE A 685 15.78 -5.99 -11.14
N ASN A 686 16.56 -5.11 -10.52
CA ASN A 686 16.04 -3.80 -10.11
C ASN A 686 16.04 -2.82 -11.28
N VAL A 687 15.14 -1.84 -11.25
CA VAL A 687 15.01 -0.80 -12.27
C VAL A 687 15.26 0.56 -11.62
N GLY A 688 16.19 1.34 -12.17
CA GLY A 688 16.68 2.60 -11.59
C GLY A 688 18.15 2.52 -11.14
N PRO A 689 18.65 3.46 -10.32
CA PRO A 689 17.92 4.56 -9.68
C PRO A 689 17.57 5.72 -10.63
N PHE A 690 16.44 6.38 -10.35
CA PHE A 690 16.01 7.61 -11.03
C PHE A 690 15.88 8.77 -10.02
N PRO A 691 16.35 9.99 -10.32
CA PRO A 691 16.04 11.18 -9.53
C PRO A 691 14.52 11.40 -9.46
N ALA A 692 13.98 11.64 -8.26
CA ALA A 692 12.53 11.71 -8.05
C ALA A 692 12.10 13.09 -7.53
N PRO A 693 11.23 13.85 -8.24
CA PRO A 693 10.64 15.07 -7.72
C PRO A 693 9.49 14.75 -6.75
N GLY A 694 9.08 15.74 -5.97
CA GLY A 694 8.03 15.55 -4.97
C GLY A 694 8.55 14.93 -3.66
N THR A 695 7.63 14.71 -2.73
CA THR A 695 7.90 14.19 -1.38
C THR A 695 6.61 13.64 -0.74
N HIS A 696 6.63 13.34 0.55
CA HIS A 696 5.51 12.75 1.27
C HIS A 696 4.23 13.62 1.32
N GLU A 697 4.37 14.93 1.54
CA GLU A 697 3.25 15.83 1.89
C GLU A 697 2.64 16.56 0.68
N VAL A 698 3.02 16.19 -0.56
CA VAL A 698 2.61 16.87 -1.80
C VAL A 698 1.73 15.96 -2.68
N PRO A 699 0.96 16.51 -3.65
CA PRO A 699 0.18 15.70 -4.59
C PRO A 699 0.99 14.61 -5.31
N ASN A 700 2.14 14.97 -5.89
CA ASN A 700 3.09 14.01 -6.48
C ASN A 700 3.89 13.31 -5.38
N ASN A 701 3.22 12.40 -4.69
CA ASN A 701 3.73 11.77 -3.49
C ASN A 701 4.82 10.75 -3.82
N GLN A 702 6.06 11.20 -3.95
CA GLN A 702 7.23 10.32 -4.03
C GLN A 702 7.87 10.28 -2.65
N SER A 703 7.47 9.34 -1.81
CA SER A 703 7.83 9.36 -0.40
C SER A 703 9.06 8.53 -0.07
N ALA A 704 9.80 9.03 0.91
CA ALA A 704 10.83 8.32 1.64
C ALA A 704 10.54 8.36 3.14
N MET A 705 11.18 7.47 3.91
CA MET A 705 11.13 7.53 5.37
C MET A 705 11.76 8.82 5.89
N ILE A 706 11.23 9.39 6.97
CA ILE A 706 11.91 10.46 7.72
C ILE A 706 13.20 9.86 8.30
N GLY A 707 14.32 10.30 7.77
CA GLY A 707 15.64 9.74 8.06
C GLY A 707 16.75 10.65 7.55
N PRO A 708 18.02 10.29 7.77
CA PRO A 708 19.14 11.03 7.20
C PRO A 708 19.28 10.74 5.70
N ALA A 709 19.77 11.70 4.91
CA ALA A 709 20.05 11.49 3.49
C ALA A 709 21.06 10.34 3.25
N PRO A 710 20.98 9.59 2.13
CA PRO A 710 20.00 9.72 1.06
C PRO A 710 18.61 9.18 1.44
N TRP A 711 17.59 9.66 0.74
CA TRP A 711 16.18 9.35 0.92
C TRP A 711 15.67 8.49 -0.24
N PRO A 712 15.87 7.16 -0.22
CA PRO A 712 15.34 6.29 -1.24
C PRO A 712 13.80 6.35 -1.23
N VAL A 713 13.22 6.65 -2.40
CA VAL A 713 11.77 6.59 -2.59
C VAL A 713 11.34 5.14 -2.48
N THR A 714 10.41 4.88 -1.57
CA THR A 714 9.90 3.54 -1.34
C THR A 714 8.42 3.41 -1.71
N TYR A 715 7.63 4.48 -1.64
CA TYR A 715 6.20 4.49 -1.97
C TYR A 715 5.79 5.75 -2.74
N GLY A 716 4.80 5.60 -3.62
CA GLY A 716 4.22 6.70 -4.40
C GLY A 716 3.15 6.21 -5.39
N PRO A 717 2.72 7.05 -6.36
CA PRO A 717 1.71 6.69 -7.36
C PRO A 717 1.98 5.36 -8.05
N SER A 718 1.29 4.30 -7.61
CA SER A 718 1.41 2.93 -8.12
C SER A 718 0.78 2.77 -9.51
N THR A 719 -0.07 3.72 -9.89
CA THR A 719 -0.48 4.07 -11.25
C THR A 719 -0.97 5.52 -11.20
N ARG A 720 -1.03 6.22 -12.33
CA ARG A 720 -1.75 7.50 -12.43
C ARG A 720 -2.79 7.38 -13.53
N ARG A 721 -4.03 7.82 -13.26
CA ARG A 721 -5.16 7.69 -14.20
C ARG A 721 -5.92 9.01 -14.32
N LEU A 722 -6.30 9.35 -15.55
CA LEU A 722 -7.14 10.51 -15.89
C LEU A 722 -8.16 10.11 -16.96
N ILE A 723 -9.44 10.31 -16.66
CA ILE A 723 -10.56 9.91 -17.52
C ILE A 723 -11.51 11.10 -17.63
N ASP A 724 -11.65 11.65 -18.83
CA ASP A 724 -12.74 12.57 -19.16
C ASP A 724 -13.87 11.76 -19.80
N PHE A 725 -15.07 11.74 -19.20
CA PHE A 725 -16.18 10.94 -19.72
C PHE A 725 -16.82 11.52 -20.99
N ALA A 726 -16.33 12.65 -21.53
CA ALA A 726 -16.59 13.02 -22.90
C ALA A 726 -15.78 12.19 -23.90
N ASP A 727 -14.66 11.62 -23.46
CA ASP A 727 -13.72 10.87 -24.28
C ASP A 727 -13.02 9.76 -23.48
N ALA A 728 -13.83 8.91 -22.82
CA ALA A 728 -13.31 7.85 -21.96
C ALA A 728 -12.50 6.78 -22.71
N ALA A 729 -12.61 6.74 -24.05
CA ALA A 729 -11.82 5.84 -24.90
C ALA A 729 -10.34 6.22 -24.96
N HIS A 730 -10.00 7.50 -24.76
CA HIS A 730 -8.63 8.01 -24.76
C HIS A 730 -8.16 8.40 -23.34
N ALA A 731 -8.59 7.65 -22.33
CA ALA A 731 -8.12 7.85 -20.96
C ALA A 731 -6.59 7.73 -20.87
N LEU A 732 -5.99 8.49 -19.96
CA LEU A 732 -4.55 8.46 -19.71
C LEU A 732 -4.23 7.57 -18.51
N THR A 733 -3.16 6.79 -18.61
CA THR A 733 -2.68 5.83 -17.61
C THR A 733 -1.15 5.75 -17.62
N ILE A 734 -0.53 5.34 -16.51
CA ILE A 734 0.88 4.95 -16.49
C ILE A 734 1.13 3.97 -15.34
N ASN A 735 1.93 2.93 -15.59
CA ASN A 735 2.47 2.07 -14.55
C ASN A 735 3.92 2.50 -14.19
N PRO A 736 4.38 2.33 -12.94
CA PRO A 736 5.70 2.80 -12.52
C PRO A 736 6.89 2.09 -13.18
N VAL A 737 6.68 0.90 -13.74
CA VAL A 737 7.72 0.14 -14.44
C VAL A 737 7.24 -0.40 -15.76
N GLY A 738 6.37 -1.41 -15.76
CA GLY A 738 5.90 -2.07 -16.97
C GLY A 738 4.82 -3.08 -16.63
N GLN A 739 4.29 -3.72 -17.67
CA GLN A 739 3.18 -4.67 -17.55
C GLN A 739 3.64 -6.07 -17.11
N SER A 740 4.86 -6.50 -17.47
CA SER A 740 5.34 -7.86 -17.23
C SER A 740 6.22 -7.96 -15.99
N GLY A 741 6.10 -9.06 -15.25
CA GLY A 741 7.04 -9.45 -14.20
C GLY A 741 8.10 -10.43 -14.65
N VAL A 742 8.12 -10.82 -15.94
CA VAL A 742 9.08 -11.79 -16.44
C VAL A 742 10.43 -11.11 -16.72
N PRO A 743 11.54 -11.55 -16.09
CA PRO A 743 12.86 -10.98 -16.33
C PRO A 743 13.24 -10.99 -17.81
N PHE A 744 13.79 -9.87 -18.28
CA PHE A 744 14.19 -9.60 -19.67
C PHE A 744 13.05 -9.53 -20.70
N ASP A 745 11.79 -9.59 -20.26
CA ASP A 745 10.69 -9.25 -21.16
C ASP A 745 10.76 -7.77 -21.53
N ARG A 746 10.36 -7.44 -22.76
CA ARG A 746 10.39 -6.05 -23.24
C ARG A 746 9.48 -5.12 -22.42
N HIS A 747 8.45 -5.64 -21.75
CA HIS A 747 7.52 -4.89 -20.90
C HIS A 747 7.84 -5.01 -19.40
N TYR A 748 9.07 -5.37 -19.05
CA TYR A 748 9.52 -5.44 -17.66
C TYR A 748 9.70 -4.04 -17.03
N SER A 749 10.13 -3.07 -17.83
CA SER A 749 10.50 -1.72 -17.36
C SER A 749 10.29 -0.61 -18.40
N ASP A 750 9.47 -0.85 -19.42
CA ASP A 750 9.30 0.03 -20.59
C ASP A 750 8.59 1.36 -20.30
N GLN A 751 7.95 1.51 -19.15
CA GLN A 751 7.28 2.72 -18.71
C GLN A 751 8.04 3.48 -17.60
N ALA A 752 9.13 2.92 -17.06
CA ALA A 752 9.79 3.44 -15.85
C ALA A 752 10.31 4.88 -15.99
N GLU A 753 10.95 5.19 -17.13
CA GLU A 753 11.49 6.53 -17.41
C GLU A 753 10.36 7.54 -17.65
N THR A 754 9.40 7.19 -18.53
CA THR A 754 8.19 8.00 -18.76
C THR A 754 7.45 8.31 -17.45
N TYR A 755 7.31 7.32 -16.57
CA TYR A 755 6.63 7.47 -15.29
C TYR A 755 7.30 8.49 -14.35
N ILE A 756 8.62 8.39 -14.17
CA ILE A 756 9.33 9.25 -13.22
C ILE A 756 9.47 10.69 -13.75
N GLU A 757 9.48 10.85 -15.06
CA GLU A 757 9.42 12.15 -15.75
C GLU A 757 8.02 12.80 -15.74
N GLY A 758 6.99 12.08 -15.23
CA GLY A 758 5.62 12.58 -15.15
C GLY A 758 4.80 12.43 -16.45
N GLY A 759 5.25 11.56 -17.35
CA GLY A 759 4.54 11.18 -18.57
C GLY A 759 3.40 10.19 -18.31
N TYR A 760 2.49 10.12 -19.29
CA TYR A 760 1.32 9.24 -19.29
C TYR A 760 1.19 8.60 -20.67
N GLU A 761 0.63 7.39 -20.69
CA GLU A 761 0.28 6.61 -21.87
C GLU A 761 -1.24 6.63 -22.08
N GLN A 762 -1.69 6.34 -23.30
CA GLN A 762 -3.10 6.18 -23.58
C GLN A 762 -3.55 4.74 -23.23
N ALA A 763 -4.68 4.61 -22.53
CA ALA A 763 -5.37 3.34 -22.36
C ALA A 763 -6.22 3.06 -23.61
N HIS A 764 -5.74 2.21 -24.52
CA HIS A 764 -6.52 1.85 -25.71
C HIS A 764 -7.81 1.13 -25.33
N PHE A 765 -8.95 1.56 -25.89
CA PHE A 765 -10.24 1.01 -25.50
C PHE A 765 -11.05 0.54 -26.70
N THR A 766 -11.22 1.36 -27.73
CA THR A 766 -12.10 0.98 -28.85
C THR A 766 -11.48 -0.12 -29.71
N ASP A 767 -12.29 -0.92 -30.40
CA ASP A 767 -11.79 -2.00 -31.26
C ASP A 767 -10.83 -1.49 -32.35
N GLU A 768 -11.06 -0.27 -32.86
CA GLU A 768 -10.20 0.40 -33.83
C GLU A 768 -8.81 0.70 -33.24
N GLU A 769 -8.76 1.36 -32.08
CA GLU A 769 -7.50 1.69 -31.40
C GLU A 769 -6.73 0.45 -30.96
N VAL A 770 -7.43 -0.52 -30.39
CA VAL A 770 -6.81 -1.78 -29.97
C VAL A 770 -6.22 -2.47 -31.21
N THR A 771 -6.93 -2.50 -32.33
CA THR A 771 -6.41 -3.08 -33.58
C THR A 771 -5.18 -2.33 -34.09
N ALA A 772 -5.21 -1.00 -34.10
CA ALA A 772 -4.10 -0.16 -34.56
C ALA A 772 -2.83 -0.33 -33.71
N ASN A 773 -2.99 -0.60 -32.40
CA ASN A 773 -1.88 -0.71 -31.46
C ASN A 773 -1.50 -2.16 -31.12
N THR A 774 -2.22 -3.15 -31.65
CA THR A 774 -1.89 -4.58 -31.46
C THR A 774 -0.50 -4.89 -32.01
N ARG A 775 0.35 -5.51 -31.18
CA ARG A 775 1.67 -6.06 -31.55
C ARG A 775 1.70 -7.60 -31.54
N GLY A 776 0.74 -8.23 -30.88
CA GLY A 776 0.61 -9.69 -30.83
C GLY A 776 -0.84 -10.13 -30.66
N THR A 777 -1.21 -11.29 -31.22
CA THR A 777 -2.54 -11.86 -31.05
C THR A 777 -2.45 -13.34 -30.67
N LEU A 778 -2.97 -13.66 -29.50
CA LEU A 778 -3.10 -15.02 -28.99
C LEU A 778 -4.57 -15.46 -29.07
N LYS A 779 -4.83 -16.60 -29.71
CA LYS A 779 -6.16 -17.24 -29.71
C LYS A 779 -6.17 -18.40 -28.73
N LEU A 780 -7.08 -18.36 -27.76
CA LEU A 780 -7.34 -19.46 -26.86
C LEU A 780 -8.54 -20.25 -27.41
N LEU A 781 -8.32 -21.52 -27.74
CA LEU A 781 -9.34 -22.39 -28.33
C LEU A 781 -9.80 -23.45 -27.32
N PRO A 782 -11.08 -23.85 -27.35
CA PRO A 782 -11.55 -24.98 -26.57
C PRO A 782 -10.76 -26.26 -26.87
N ALA A 783 -10.40 -26.99 -25.82
CA ALA A 783 -9.94 -28.36 -25.96
C ALA A 783 -11.01 -29.19 -26.67
N ARG A 784 -10.64 -29.86 -27.77
CA ARG A 784 -11.55 -30.83 -28.41
C ARG A 784 -11.85 -31.93 -27.39
N ALA A 785 -13.13 -32.26 -27.22
CA ALA A 785 -13.51 -33.44 -26.44
C ALA A 785 -12.72 -34.66 -26.98
N PRO A 786 -12.13 -35.50 -26.10
CA PRO A 786 -11.53 -36.74 -26.57
C PRO A 786 -12.60 -37.53 -27.33
N GLN A 787 -12.31 -37.85 -28.59
CA GLN A 787 -13.19 -38.67 -29.45
C GLN A 787 -13.26 -40.11 -28.95
#